data_AF-A0A5E5PVF1-F1
#
_entry.id   AF-A0A5E5PVF1-F1
#
_cell.length_a   1.000
_cell.length_b   1.000
_cell.length_c   1.000
_cell.angle_alpha   90.00
_cell.angle_beta   90.00
_cell.angle_gamma   90.00
#
_symmetry.space_group_name_H-M   'P 1'
#
loop_
_entity.id
_entity.type
_entity.pdbx_description
1 polymer ?
#
loop_
_entity_poly.entity_id
_entity_poly.type
_entity_poly.pdbx_seq_one_letter_code
_entity_poly.pdbx_strand_id
1 'polypeptide(L)'
;MTLNKLTNNNLHNFKFFFTSILLTLSLNVGSSDTQTFSKDAYLDLSKPYTYNWNNSPNYTKKDNQANKLLKQVGTTIGSAIGSTNSDNASQLGNKITTGIKSQLKNQAISNVESRINQKANEYANSFGKGKTEISIRKITSKNPDYSLRTLQPLTPFDDDATELTFVQAQLSSGENFGDRRNTFNLGVGYRQLLEQGQSIAGINLFADYESKSKHKRGSVGLEYQRANFNLNVNKYFPLSDKKVIGNNTEDPLAGYDVKFSGQVPYLPWAKVKATRYIWDGVAQPNVKGTIFGIEVQLSDSVRMEFGSEDNNTVERKTYARFTTALPLSDHESMTNFSISKKAFQNSDIVNLGDLEFVERSNKIRVEKLLNGLPIILGEYNAPTVGASCTLYNSAGVALGTASTGSNGQVNLVGVTSIPAGLVTMACRGGAYTDEATQQSKTLQPHLELRAATIYSGTGPLTILASPLSEVAYQLADTNSGDRTVIAKDIVKLNADVATAFGVFLSGVDIISTIPSNANDGAVANDDAGKIGATLAIISQMAATNGNSATEVIGVLKAAIKNQTLSGEFSSAISAFQREVSIAAGKTSIKDNVNNVFDTLVGRAIRKISLYNGEDNDPVPTVRDYLDIKIGTVKDNNLSLKNLRIAAEKDRTKKDSVEEIRAIVSSQSKASFKINLIAVASVAEKDAFTSPTPTLTGDSRVGDITWTIGGEDADKFTINAKNGVVSMIARDYEKPVDKDKDNDYKVTITATDFDKNTDSKDLKVKVTNVDEFVSSEYSVAGVTYRSVHSPNTGRVWLDRNLGADQVAKFKGDQKSYGYLYQWGRAHDQHEQRTSGTSSKQFTSLKNTGVNNGPFIIGNSDWTSADSAGKEREKSWGAAGGGVCPKPFKIPSKEELEEEMTKSNITNADSAFSSFLKIPSAGYRSKSGNIPENHPAVLLWTRSPVPDPVVGDIDAYYFTASINNNDAGFHTIERSYGLSIRCISIHDPIPPSD
;
A
#
# COMPACT_ATOMS: atom_id res chain seq x y z
N MET A 1 -34.58 -41.21 -25.06
CA MET A 1 -35.92 -41.78 -25.25
C MET A 1 -36.37 -41.42 -26.67
N THR A 2 -36.69 -42.43 -27.46
CA THR A 2 -36.86 -42.42 -28.92
C THR A 2 -38.04 -41.54 -29.38
N LEU A 3 -37.78 -40.50 -30.17
CA LEU A 3 -38.80 -39.77 -30.93
C LEU A 3 -38.69 -40.14 -32.41
N ASN A 4 -39.09 -41.37 -32.73
CA ASN A 4 -39.13 -41.90 -34.09
C ASN A 4 -40.59 -42.28 -34.40
N LYS A 5 -41.36 -41.30 -34.93
CA LYS A 5 -42.58 -41.44 -35.76
C LYS A 5 -43.39 -40.15 -35.74
N LEU A 6 -43.13 -39.26 -36.69
CA LEU A 6 -44.13 -38.34 -37.27
C LEU A 6 -43.81 -38.24 -38.77
N THR A 7 -44.78 -38.69 -39.56
CA THR A 7 -44.67 -39.22 -40.92
C THR A 7 -44.72 -38.17 -42.03
N ASN A 8 -44.19 -38.56 -43.19
CA ASN A 8 -43.89 -37.83 -44.44
C ASN A 8 -44.95 -36.90 -45.07
N ASN A 9 -46.17 -36.76 -44.54
CA ASN A 9 -47.20 -35.91 -45.17
C ASN A 9 -47.13 -34.43 -44.75
N ASN A 10 -46.60 -34.10 -43.57
CA ASN A 10 -46.42 -32.70 -43.14
C ASN A 10 -45.25 -32.00 -43.85
N LEU A 11 -44.27 -32.76 -44.36
CA LEU A 11 -43.10 -32.22 -45.06
C LEU A 11 -43.44 -31.73 -46.48
N HIS A 12 -44.46 -32.33 -47.11
CA HIS A 12 -44.94 -31.89 -48.43
C HIS A 12 -45.73 -30.59 -48.35
N ASN A 13 -46.56 -30.41 -47.31
CA ASN A 13 -47.26 -29.15 -47.05
C ASN A 13 -46.30 -28.05 -46.57
N PHE A 14 -45.27 -28.38 -45.79
CA PHE A 14 -44.19 -27.44 -45.41
C PHE A 14 -43.35 -26.99 -46.61
N LYS A 15 -43.05 -27.89 -47.56
CA LYS A 15 -42.39 -27.53 -48.83
C LYS A 15 -43.29 -26.65 -49.69
N PHE A 16 -44.58 -26.95 -49.81
CA PHE A 16 -45.53 -26.13 -50.57
C PHE A 16 -45.68 -24.71 -50.00
N PHE A 17 -45.66 -24.56 -48.67
CA PHE A 17 -45.71 -23.29 -47.96
C PHE A 17 -44.42 -22.46 -48.15
N PHE A 18 -43.25 -23.10 -48.14
CA PHE A 18 -41.99 -22.43 -48.47
C PHE A 18 -41.90 -22.05 -49.95
N THR A 19 -42.36 -22.90 -50.87
CA THR A 19 -42.31 -22.61 -52.32
C THR A 19 -43.28 -21.52 -52.75
N SER A 20 -44.42 -21.35 -52.08
CA SER A 20 -45.38 -20.26 -52.36
C SER A 20 -44.94 -18.91 -51.79
N ILE A 21 -44.17 -18.90 -50.69
CA ILE A 21 -43.49 -17.70 -50.19
C ILE A 21 -42.26 -17.35 -51.07
N LEU A 22 -41.55 -18.35 -51.60
CA LEU A 22 -40.43 -18.16 -52.53
C LEU A 22 -40.86 -17.61 -53.90
N LEU A 23 -42.08 -17.90 -54.36
CA LEU A 23 -42.60 -17.41 -55.65
C LEU A 23 -43.09 -15.94 -55.61
N THR A 24 -43.25 -15.35 -54.42
CA THR A 24 -43.59 -13.92 -54.25
C THR A 24 -42.41 -13.05 -53.78
N LEU A 25 -41.25 -13.66 -53.52
CA LEU A 25 -40.04 -12.99 -53.00
C LEU A 25 -38.77 -13.34 -53.80
N SER A 26 -38.89 -13.47 -55.12
CA SER A 26 -37.73 -13.57 -56.02
C SER A 26 -37.03 -12.20 -56.16
N LEU A 27 -36.09 -11.91 -55.25
CA LEU A 27 -34.97 -10.99 -55.51
C LEU A 27 -33.72 -11.83 -55.76
N ASN A 28 -33.54 -12.25 -57.01
CA ASN A 28 -32.29 -12.85 -57.47
C ASN A 28 -31.18 -11.78 -57.48
N VAL A 29 -30.05 -12.11 -56.85
CA VAL A 29 -28.80 -11.35 -56.92
C VAL A 29 -27.93 -12.00 -58.00
N GLY A 30 -27.86 -11.36 -59.18
CA GLY A 30 -26.75 -11.45 -60.14
C GLY A 30 -26.93 -12.35 -61.38
N SER A 31 -27.18 -11.75 -62.56
CA SER A 31 -26.20 -11.61 -63.68
C SER A 31 -26.86 -11.23 -65.02
N SER A 32 -26.12 -10.37 -65.75
CA SER A 32 -26.16 -10.03 -67.19
C SER A 32 -27.47 -9.60 -67.86
N ASP A 33 -27.48 -8.33 -68.30
CA ASP A 33 -28.03 -7.76 -69.56
C ASP A 33 -29.36 -8.31 -70.11
N THR A 34 -30.33 -7.53 -70.57
CA THR A 34 -30.52 -6.10 -70.84
C THR A 34 -31.98 -6.03 -71.27
N GLN A 35 -32.85 -5.39 -70.50
CA GLN A 35 -33.92 -4.54 -71.02
C GLN A 35 -34.46 -3.71 -69.86
N THR A 36 -34.26 -2.40 -70.02
CA THR A 36 -34.42 -1.30 -69.07
C THR A 36 -35.78 -1.30 -68.36
N PHE A 37 -35.80 -1.78 -67.12
CA PHE A 37 -36.77 -1.35 -66.12
C PHE A 37 -36.20 -0.11 -65.42
N SER A 38 -36.77 1.06 -65.72
CA SER A 38 -36.35 2.35 -65.18
C SER A 38 -36.31 2.31 -63.65
N LYS A 39 -35.10 2.51 -63.11
CA LYS A 39 -34.78 2.42 -61.68
C LYS A 39 -35.15 3.69 -60.89
N ASP A 40 -35.75 4.69 -61.54
CA ASP A 40 -35.87 6.05 -61.00
C ASP A 40 -37.30 6.53 -60.66
N ALA A 41 -38.32 5.66 -60.62
CA ALA A 41 -39.70 6.15 -60.52
C ALA A 41 -40.56 5.72 -59.31
N TYR A 42 -40.14 4.85 -58.36
CA TYR A 42 -41.15 4.30 -57.43
C TYR A 42 -40.88 4.24 -55.92
N LEU A 43 -39.73 4.61 -55.36
CA LEU A 43 -39.53 4.60 -53.89
C LEU A 43 -38.46 5.58 -53.38
N ASP A 44 -38.33 6.76 -54.00
CA ASP A 44 -37.50 7.85 -53.47
C ASP A 44 -38.38 9.02 -52.99
N LEU A 45 -38.68 9.05 -51.68
CA LEU A 45 -39.37 10.17 -51.03
C LEU A 45 -38.41 11.30 -50.61
N SER A 46 -37.19 11.33 -51.15
CA SER A 46 -36.18 12.35 -50.84
C SER A 46 -35.79 13.26 -52.01
N LYS A 47 -36.41 13.15 -53.21
CA LYS A 47 -36.12 14.05 -54.34
C LYS A 47 -37.16 15.16 -54.57
N PRO A 48 -36.72 16.42 -54.79
CA PRO A 48 -37.59 17.55 -55.10
C PRO A 48 -38.01 17.56 -56.59
N TYR A 49 -39.27 17.92 -56.86
CA TYR A 49 -39.72 18.36 -58.19
C TYR A 49 -39.63 19.90 -58.23
N THR A 50 -38.82 20.45 -59.13
CA THR A 50 -38.65 21.90 -59.29
C THR A 50 -39.37 22.40 -60.54
N TYR A 51 -40.26 23.37 -60.35
CA TYR A 51 -40.65 24.29 -61.42
C TYR A 51 -40.38 25.72 -60.91
N ASN A 52 -39.61 26.47 -61.71
CA ASN A 52 -39.04 27.76 -61.35
C ASN A 52 -39.91 28.89 -61.94
N TRP A 53 -40.27 29.89 -61.11
CA TRP A 53 -40.31 31.27 -61.60
C TRP A 53 -39.95 32.25 -60.47
N ASN A 54 -38.68 32.68 -60.50
CA ASN A 54 -38.10 33.95 -60.04
C ASN A 54 -37.88 34.25 -58.54
N ASN A 55 -36.58 34.30 -58.19
CA ASN A 55 -35.85 35.03 -57.12
C ASN A 55 -36.18 34.77 -55.61
N SER A 56 -35.23 34.15 -54.89
CA SER A 56 -35.20 33.83 -53.44
C SER A 56 -35.09 35.06 -52.48
N PRO A 57 -35.18 34.92 -51.12
CA PRO A 57 -35.49 33.76 -50.27
C PRO A 57 -36.58 33.98 -49.18
N ASN A 58 -37.27 32.90 -48.78
CA ASN A 58 -37.75 32.68 -47.40
C ASN A 58 -38.00 31.17 -47.20
N TYR A 59 -37.27 30.52 -46.31
CA TYR A 59 -37.41 29.09 -46.04
C TYR A 59 -38.49 28.84 -44.98
N THR A 60 -39.71 28.51 -45.43
CA THR A 60 -40.72 27.83 -44.60
C THR A 60 -40.89 26.41 -45.10
N LYS A 61 -40.40 25.42 -44.35
CA LYS A 61 -40.57 23.99 -44.67
C LYS A 61 -42.04 23.60 -44.50
N LYS A 62 -42.72 23.22 -45.60
CA LYS A 62 -44.09 22.69 -45.61
C LYS A 62 -44.12 21.26 -45.03
N ASP A 63 -45.06 21.00 -44.13
CA ASP A 63 -45.28 19.71 -43.46
C ASP A 63 -45.74 18.60 -44.43
N ASN A 64 -45.26 17.38 -44.25
CA ASN A 64 -45.77 16.19 -44.93
C ASN A 64 -47.11 15.72 -44.32
N GLN A 65 -47.88 14.89 -45.03
CA GLN A 65 -49.24 14.50 -44.61
C GLN A 65 -49.29 13.76 -43.26
N ALA A 66 -48.24 13.00 -42.92
CA ALA A 66 -48.10 12.35 -41.61
C ALA A 66 -47.85 13.36 -40.47
N ASN A 67 -47.04 14.40 -40.70
CA ASN A 67 -46.84 15.50 -39.76
C ASN A 67 -48.11 16.35 -39.58
N LYS A 68 -48.95 16.47 -40.62
CA LYS A 68 -50.24 17.16 -40.54
C LYS A 68 -51.23 16.40 -39.65
N LEU A 69 -51.30 15.07 -39.81
CA LEU A 69 -52.09 14.17 -38.97
C LEU A 69 -51.58 14.15 -37.52
N LEU A 70 -50.26 14.08 -37.30
CA LEU A 70 -49.66 14.10 -35.97
C LEU A 70 -49.82 15.44 -35.25
N LYS A 71 -49.69 16.57 -35.95
CA LYS A 71 -49.97 17.90 -35.37
C LYS A 71 -51.44 18.03 -34.99
N GLN A 72 -52.35 17.50 -35.79
CA GLN A 72 -53.79 17.54 -35.49
C GLN A 72 -54.16 16.64 -34.31
N VAL A 73 -53.71 15.38 -34.28
CA VAL A 73 -53.90 14.48 -33.14
C VAL A 73 -53.24 15.05 -31.87
N GLY A 74 -52.04 15.61 -31.99
CA GLY A 74 -51.34 16.32 -30.92
C GLY A 74 -52.08 17.56 -30.41
N THR A 75 -52.67 18.37 -31.29
CA THR A 75 -53.51 19.51 -30.88
C THR A 75 -54.84 19.08 -30.25
N THR A 76 -55.46 17.99 -30.73
CA THR A 76 -56.69 17.45 -30.15
C THR A 76 -56.42 16.91 -28.74
N ILE A 77 -55.32 16.18 -28.54
CA ILE A 77 -54.90 15.68 -27.23
C ILE A 77 -54.45 16.86 -26.32
N GLY A 78 -53.69 17.82 -26.86
CA GLY A 78 -53.21 18.99 -26.10
C GLY A 78 -54.33 19.92 -25.64
N SER A 79 -55.36 20.14 -26.46
CA SER A 79 -56.55 20.92 -26.07
C SER A 79 -57.43 20.23 -25.02
N ALA A 80 -57.33 18.91 -24.90
CA ALA A 80 -58.08 18.10 -23.94
C ALA A 80 -57.41 17.99 -22.56
N ILE A 81 -56.08 17.99 -22.51
CA ILE A 81 -55.30 17.85 -21.27
C ILE A 81 -55.32 19.16 -20.44
N GLY A 82 -55.75 20.29 -21.02
CA GLY A 82 -55.78 21.61 -20.36
C GLY A 82 -57.09 21.99 -19.65
N SER A 83 -58.09 21.10 -19.52
CA SER A 83 -59.42 21.46 -18.98
C SER A 83 -59.85 20.54 -17.82
N THR A 84 -60.06 21.12 -16.64
CA THR A 84 -60.21 20.43 -15.34
C THR A 84 -61.64 20.10 -14.90
N ASN A 85 -62.58 19.72 -15.79
CA ASN A 85 -63.94 19.31 -15.39
C ASN A 85 -64.35 17.92 -15.90
N SER A 86 -65.05 17.14 -15.06
CA SER A 86 -65.43 15.72 -15.25
C SER A 86 -66.40 15.46 -16.41
N ASP A 87 -67.25 16.43 -16.77
CA ASP A 87 -68.19 16.30 -17.90
C ASP A 87 -67.48 16.23 -19.26
N ASN A 88 -66.20 16.62 -19.29
CA ASN A 88 -65.36 16.54 -20.48
C ASN A 88 -64.73 15.16 -20.68
N ALA A 89 -64.74 14.22 -19.72
CA ALA A 89 -64.23 12.86 -19.96
C ALA A 89 -65.12 12.09 -20.97
N SER A 90 -66.42 12.31 -20.90
CA SER A 90 -67.42 11.83 -21.87
C SER A 90 -67.29 12.54 -23.24
N GLN A 91 -67.07 13.87 -23.26
CA GLN A 91 -66.83 14.62 -24.50
C GLN A 91 -65.46 14.34 -25.13
N LEU A 92 -64.44 14.06 -24.32
CA LEU A 92 -63.11 13.63 -24.71
C LEU A 92 -63.19 12.23 -25.31
N GLY A 93 -63.90 11.32 -24.64
CA GLY A 93 -64.22 10.01 -25.17
C GLY A 93 -64.95 10.10 -26.52
N ASN A 94 -65.95 10.97 -26.67
CA ASN A 94 -66.67 11.15 -27.94
C ASN A 94 -65.82 11.84 -29.03
N LYS A 95 -64.98 12.84 -28.72
CA LYS A 95 -64.10 13.49 -29.70
C LYS A 95 -62.93 12.61 -30.13
N ILE A 96 -62.33 11.86 -29.21
CA ILE A 96 -61.30 10.84 -29.50
C ILE A 96 -61.93 9.71 -30.32
N THR A 97 -63.08 9.17 -29.89
CA THR A 97 -63.74 8.07 -30.60
C THR A 97 -64.20 8.51 -31.99
N THR A 98 -64.84 9.66 -32.17
CA THR A 98 -65.35 10.08 -33.50
C THR A 98 -64.25 10.62 -34.43
N GLY A 99 -63.24 11.31 -33.87
CA GLY A 99 -62.11 11.86 -34.62
C GLY A 99 -61.09 10.80 -35.05
N ILE A 100 -60.73 9.88 -34.14
CA ILE A 100 -59.79 8.79 -34.44
C ILE A 100 -60.47 7.70 -35.28
N LYS A 101 -61.73 7.33 -35.00
CA LYS A 101 -62.47 6.29 -35.76
C LYS A 101 -62.80 6.74 -37.20
N SER A 102 -63.05 8.03 -37.48
CA SER A 102 -63.26 8.49 -38.86
C SER A 102 -61.95 8.69 -39.65
N GLN A 103 -60.85 9.10 -39.00
CA GLN A 103 -59.57 9.34 -39.67
C GLN A 103 -58.74 8.06 -39.87
N LEU A 104 -58.71 7.12 -38.90
CA LEU A 104 -58.10 5.80 -39.09
C LEU A 104 -58.84 4.99 -40.16
N LYS A 105 -60.17 5.11 -40.23
CA LYS A 105 -61.00 4.42 -41.23
C LYS A 105 -60.81 4.94 -42.67
N ASN A 106 -60.30 6.16 -42.87
CA ASN A 106 -60.09 6.72 -44.22
C ASN A 106 -58.62 6.71 -44.69
N GLN A 107 -57.63 6.75 -43.79
CA GLN A 107 -56.19 6.81 -44.17
C GLN A 107 -55.38 5.53 -43.89
N ALA A 108 -55.69 4.77 -42.84
CA ALA A 108 -55.00 3.50 -42.57
C ALA A 108 -55.55 2.37 -43.46
N ILE A 109 -56.86 2.42 -43.74
CA ILE A 109 -57.59 1.48 -44.58
C ILE A 109 -57.19 1.62 -46.06
N SER A 110 -57.17 2.80 -46.67
CA SER A 110 -56.94 2.91 -48.14
C SER A 110 -55.53 2.53 -48.63
N ASN A 111 -54.48 2.70 -47.81
CA ASN A 111 -53.09 2.44 -48.23
C ASN A 111 -52.54 1.08 -47.75
N VAL A 112 -53.08 0.50 -46.67
CA VAL A 112 -52.67 -0.83 -46.17
C VAL A 112 -53.62 -1.92 -46.66
N GLU A 113 -54.92 -1.63 -46.82
CA GLU A 113 -55.88 -2.64 -47.30
C GLU A 113 -55.67 -3.01 -48.78
N SER A 114 -55.28 -2.05 -49.62
CA SER A 114 -55.27 -2.24 -51.08
C SER A 114 -54.21 -3.21 -51.61
N ARG A 115 -53.09 -3.45 -50.92
CA ARG A 115 -51.96 -4.20 -51.52
C ARG A 115 -51.38 -5.34 -50.69
N ILE A 116 -51.52 -5.35 -49.36
CA ILE A 116 -51.01 -6.43 -48.51
C ILE A 116 -52.17 -7.24 -47.91
N ASN A 117 -53.23 -6.57 -47.45
CA ASN A 117 -54.32 -7.27 -46.76
C ASN A 117 -55.19 -8.14 -47.66
N GLN A 118 -55.42 -7.85 -48.94
CA GLN A 118 -56.40 -8.66 -49.70
C GLN A 118 -55.94 -10.12 -49.87
N LYS A 119 -54.69 -10.36 -50.29
CA LYS A 119 -54.14 -11.72 -50.40
C LYS A 119 -53.65 -12.33 -49.08
N ALA A 120 -53.13 -11.51 -48.16
CA ALA A 120 -52.68 -12.02 -46.86
C ALA A 120 -53.86 -12.34 -45.94
N ASN A 121 -54.95 -11.57 -45.96
CA ASN A 121 -56.17 -11.88 -45.20
C ASN A 121 -56.98 -13.00 -45.85
N GLU A 122 -57.03 -13.14 -47.18
CA GLU A 122 -57.67 -14.32 -47.82
C GLU A 122 -57.01 -15.63 -47.39
N TYR A 123 -55.67 -15.64 -47.22
CA TYR A 123 -54.92 -16.81 -46.76
C TYR A 123 -54.94 -16.97 -45.24
N ALA A 124 -54.81 -15.88 -44.47
CA ALA A 124 -54.83 -15.90 -43.01
C ALA A 124 -56.22 -16.20 -42.42
N ASN A 125 -57.30 -15.72 -43.05
CA ASN A 125 -58.68 -15.99 -42.62
C ASN A 125 -59.11 -17.46 -42.86
N SER A 126 -58.30 -18.29 -43.53
CA SER A 126 -58.59 -19.71 -43.72
C SER A 126 -58.27 -20.59 -42.50
N PHE A 127 -57.52 -20.08 -41.51
CA PHE A 127 -57.06 -20.83 -40.32
C PHE A 127 -57.58 -20.33 -38.96
N GLY A 128 -58.29 -19.18 -38.91
CA GLY A 128 -58.89 -18.62 -37.69
C GLY A 128 -58.80 -17.08 -37.63
N LYS A 129 -59.49 -16.43 -36.67
CA LYS A 129 -59.42 -14.97 -36.47
C LYS A 129 -58.04 -14.59 -35.91
N GLY A 130 -57.11 -14.15 -36.76
CA GLY A 130 -55.82 -13.63 -36.30
C GLY A 130 -55.88 -12.23 -35.69
N LYS A 131 -54.77 -11.80 -35.10
CA LYS A 131 -54.61 -10.47 -34.48
C LYS A 131 -53.48 -9.70 -35.12
N THR A 132 -53.71 -8.43 -35.44
CA THR A 132 -52.70 -7.53 -36.01
C THR A 132 -52.56 -6.29 -35.15
N GLU A 133 -51.34 -5.81 -34.92
CA GLU A 133 -51.08 -4.60 -34.15
C GLU A 133 -50.15 -3.64 -34.89
N ILE A 134 -50.50 -2.36 -34.82
CA ILE A 134 -49.67 -1.25 -35.28
C ILE A 134 -49.20 -0.49 -34.04
N SER A 135 -47.89 -0.23 -33.95
CA SER A 135 -47.33 0.58 -32.87
C SER A 135 -46.40 1.67 -33.37
N ILE A 136 -46.41 2.80 -32.66
CA ILE A 136 -45.54 3.96 -32.88
C ILE A 136 -44.89 4.32 -31.55
N ARG A 137 -43.54 4.26 -31.48
CA ARG A 137 -42.75 4.60 -30.29
C ARG A 137 -41.92 5.86 -30.55
N LYS A 138 -41.62 6.62 -29.48
CA LYS A 138 -40.99 7.94 -29.53
C LYS A 138 -41.84 8.97 -30.28
N ILE A 139 -43.14 9.00 -29.97
CA ILE A 139 -44.13 9.86 -30.63
C ILE A 139 -43.81 11.37 -30.56
N THR A 140 -42.94 11.80 -29.63
CA THR A 140 -42.45 13.18 -29.50
C THR A 140 -41.14 13.46 -30.25
N SER A 141 -40.49 12.43 -30.82
CA SER A 141 -39.21 12.55 -31.52
C SER A 141 -39.40 12.88 -33.01
N LYS A 142 -38.41 13.55 -33.61
CA LYS A 142 -38.32 13.78 -35.06
C LYS A 142 -38.16 12.47 -35.87
N ASN A 143 -37.70 11.39 -35.21
CA ASN A 143 -37.48 10.07 -35.82
C ASN A 143 -38.24 8.96 -35.05
N PRO A 144 -39.57 8.86 -35.22
CA PRO A 144 -40.37 7.81 -34.56
C PRO A 144 -40.05 6.40 -35.08
N ASP A 145 -40.18 5.44 -34.16
CA ASP A 145 -40.09 4.00 -34.42
C ASP A 145 -41.50 3.46 -34.74
N TYR A 146 -41.63 2.62 -35.77
CA TYR A 146 -42.89 2.02 -36.19
C TYR A 146 -42.79 0.50 -36.20
N SER A 147 -43.89 -0.19 -35.89
CA SER A 147 -44.00 -1.63 -36.08
C SER A 147 -45.40 -2.04 -36.53
N LEU A 148 -45.45 -3.01 -37.43
CA LEU A 148 -46.64 -3.77 -37.79
C LEU A 148 -46.36 -5.23 -37.45
N ARG A 149 -47.15 -5.83 -36.56
CA ARG A 149 -47.03 -7.25 -36.19
C ARG A 149 -48.36 -7.97 -36.35
N THR A 150 -48.32 -9.23 -36.75
CA THR A 150 -49.50 -10.08 -36.89
C THR A 150 -49.21 -11.46 -36.31
N LEU A 151 -50.20 -12.04 -35.65
CA LEU A 151 -50.18 -13.37 -35.07
C LEU A 151 -51.37 -14.12 -35.61
N GLN A 152 -51.09 -15.25 -36.25
CA GLN A 152 -52.08 -16.10 -36.90
C GLN A 152 -52.00 -17.51 -36.30
N PRO A 153 -53.12 -18.09 -35.86
CA PRO A 153 -53.16 -19.50 -35.47
C PRO A 153 -52.85 -20.39 -36.67
N LEU A 154 -52.08 -21.46 -36.44
CA LEU A 154 -51.86 -22.54 -37.40
C LEU A 154 -52.75 -23.75 -37.11
N THR A 155 -53.28 -23.83 -35.89
CA THR A 155 -54.29 -24.81 -35.48
C THR A 155 -55.62 -24.09 -35.30
N PRO A 156 -56.72 -24.57 -35.91
CA PRO A 156 -58.06 -24.12 -35.56
C PRO A 156 -58.24 -24.24 -34.05
N PHE A 157 -58.75 -23.20 -33.41
CA PHE A 157 -59.00 -23.17 -31.97
C PHE A 157 -60.34 -22.50 -31.73
N ASP A 158 -61.07 -22.99 -30.74
CA ASP A 158 -62.27 -22.37 -30.17
C ASP A 158 -61.94 -21.86 -28.76
N ASP A 159 -62.93 -21.28 -28.07
CA ASP A 159 -62.74 -20.73 -26.72
C ASP A 159 -62.39 -21.80 -25.67
N ASP A 160 -62.52 -23.10 -26.00
CA ASP A 160 -62.22 -24.24 -25.13
C ASP A 160 -60.84 -24.88 -25.42
N ALA A 161 -60.08 -24.33 -26.37
CA ALA A 161 -58.79 -24.88 -26.76
C ALA A 161 -57.76 -24.82 -25.62
N THR A 162 -57.07 -25.93 -25.39
CA THR A 162 -56.00 -26.05 -24.37
C THR A 162 -54.60 -25.89 -24.96
N GLU A 163 -54.47 -25.85 -26.28
CA GLU A 163 -53.19 -25.74 -26.99
C GLU A 163 -53.33 -24.82 -28.20
N LEU A 164 -52.30 -24.03 -28.48
CA LEU A 164 -52.25 -23.10 -29.61
C LEU A 164 -50.89 -23.17 -30.28
N THR A 165 -50.86 -23.60 -31.55
CA THR A 165 -49.72 -23.39 -32.43
C THR A 165 -49.99 -22.17 -33.30
N PHE A 166 -49.04 -21.24 -33.36
CA PHE A 166 -49.21 -19.99 -34.09
C PHE A 166 -47.96 -19.59 -34.87
N VAL A 167 -48.16 -18.79 -35.92
CA VAL A 167 -47.11 -18.07 -36.61
C VAL A 167 -47.23 -16.58 -36.29
N GLN A 168 -46.09 -15.94 -36.03
CA GLN A 168 -46.02 -14.51 -35.80
C GLN A 168 -45.05 -13.88 -36.79
N ALA A 169 -45.50 -12.82 -37.47
CA ALA A 169 -44.68 -12.03 -38.38
C ALA A 169 -44.70 -10.56 -37.93
N GLN A 170 -43.56 -9.89 -38.06
CA GLN A 170 -43.43 -8.48 -37.75
C GLN A 170 -42.53 -7.76 -38.74
N LEU A 171 -42.95 -6.56 -39.13
CA LEU A 171 -42.13 -5.57 -39.81
C LEU A 171 -41.96 -4.37 -38.88
N SER A 172 -40.72 -3.96 -38.66
CA SER A 172 -40.41 -2.76 -37.88
C SER A 172 -39.47 -1.83 -38.63
N SER A 173 -39.64 -0.53 -38.41
CA SER A 173 -38.79 0.52 -38.97
C SER A 173 -38.42 1.49 -37.86
N GLY A 174 -37.13 1.77 -37.67
CA GLY A 174 -36.71 2.64 -36.59
C GLY A 174 -35.26 3.06 -36.68
N GLU A 175 -34.88 4.00 -35.80
CA GLU A 175 -33.51 4.50 -35.74
C GLU A 175 -32.61 3.53 -34.96
N ASN A 176 -31.46 3.20 -35.55
CA ASN A 176 -30.39 2.43 -34.92
C ASN A 176 -29.04 3.08 -35.28
N PHE A 177 -28.39 3.73 -34.28
CA PHE A 177 -27.16 4.53 -34.44
C PHE A 177 -27.25 5.58 -35.56
N GLY A 178 -28.26 6.45 -35.54
CA GLY A 178 -28.43 7.52 -36.54
C GLY A 178 -29.00 7.09 -37.89
N ASP A 179 -29.04 5.78 -38.16
CA ASP A 179 -29.58 5.22 -39.40
C ASP A 179 -30.99 4.67 -39.21
N ARG A 180 -31.89 4.95 -40.14
CA ARG A 180 -33.18 4.26 -40.22
C ARG A 180 -32.99 2.85 -40.79
N ARG A 181 -33.51 1.85 -40.08
CA ARG A 181 -33.38 0.42 -40.41
C ARG A 181 -34.74 -0.27 -40.42
N ASN A 182 -34.88 -1.27 -41.29
CA ASN A 182 -36.08 -2.09 -41.38
C ASN A 182 -35.74 -3.51 -40.97
N THR A 183 -36.46 -4.05 -39.98
CA THR A 183 -36.27 -5.42 -39.50
C THR A 183 -37.54 -6.22 -39.73
N PHE A 184 -37.38 -7.37 -40.38
CA PHE A 184 -38.40 -8.38 -40.55
C PHE A 184 -38.17 -9.51 -39.55
N ASN A 185 -39.23 -9.95 -38.87
CA ASN A 185 -39.20 -11.04 -37.92
C ASN A 185 -40.26 -12.07 -38.34
N LEU A 186 -39.89 -13.34 -38.37
CA LEU A 186 -40.82 -14.45 -38.60
C LEU A 186 -40.55 -15.52 -37.55
N GLY A 187 -41.59 -15.98 -36.87
CA GLY A 187 -41.47 -16.99 -35.85
C GLY A 187 -42.68 -17.91 -35.76
N VAL A 188 -42.44 -19.05 -35.14
CA VAL A 188 -43.46 -20.04 -34.77
C VAL A 188 -43.46 -20.17 -33.26
N GLY A 189 -44.64 -20.30 -32.67
CA GLY A 189 -44.80 -20.50 -31.25
C GLY A 189 -45.82 -21.58 -30.94
N TYR A 190 -45.67 -22.15 -29.76
CA TYR A 190 -46.57 -23.13 -29.17
C TYR A 190 -46.90 -22.69 -27.75
N ARG A 191 -48.18 -22.68 -27.40
CA ARG A 191 -48.69 -22.38 -26.06
C ARG A 191 -49.60 -23.48 -25.59
N GLN A 192 -49.52 -23.80 -24.31
CA GLN A 192 -50.36 -24.78 -23.64
C GLN A 192 -50.97 -24.16 -22.38
N LEU A 193 -52.26 -24.38 -22.22
CA LEU A 193 -53.03 -24.04 -21.04
C LEU A 193 -52.69 -25.03 -19.91
N LEU A 194 -52.30 -24.51 -18.75
CA LEU A 194 -51.95 -25.27 -17.57
C LEU A 194 -52.89 -24.92 -16.42
N GLU A 195 -52.84 -25.70 -15.34
CA GLU A 195 -53.56 -25.41 -14.09
C GLU A 195 -55.07 -25.16 -14.32
N GLN A 196 -55.71 -26.00 -15.15
CA GLN A 196 -57.15 -25.89 -15.49
C GLN A 196 -57.56 -24.50 -16.03
N GLY A 197 -56.66 -23.82 -16.75
CA GLY A 197 -56.94 -22.49 -17.33
C GLY A 197 -56.41 -21.31 -16.56
N GLN A 198 -55.67 -21.52 -15.48
CA GLN A 198 -55.12 -20.42 -14.69
C GLN A 198 -53.79 -19.87 -15.23
N SER A 199 -53.09 -20.64 -16.08
CA SER A 199 -51.81 -20.21 -16.66
C SER A 199 -51.58 -20.75 -18.07
N ILE A 200 -50.70 -20.09 -18.81
CA ILE A 200 -50.20 -20.53 -20.12
C ILE A 200 -48.69 -20.69 -20.01
N ALA A 201 -48.16 -21.83 -20.45
CA ALA A 201 -46.74 -21.99 -20.74
C ALA A 201 -46.53 -22.02 -22.25
N GLY A 202 -45.47 -21.39 -22.74
CA GLY A 202 -45.17 -21.34 -24.16
C GLY A 202 -43.70 -21.43 -24.50
N ILE A 203 -43.42 -21.88 -25.72
CA ILE A 203 -42.11 -21.84 -26.36
C ILE A 203 -42.24 -21.21 -27.74
N ASN A 204 -41.26 -20.41 -28.13
CA ASN A 204 -41.24 -19.77 -29.44
C ASN A 204 -39.84 -19.77 -30.07
N LEU A 205 -39.82 -19.76 -31.40
CA LEU A 205 -38.62 -19.70 -32.23
C LEU A 205 -38.80 -18.60 -33.27
N PHE A 206 -37.81 -17.73 -33.41
CA PHE A 206 -37.84 -16.63 -34.40
C PHE A 206 -36.56 -16.57 -35.22
N ALA A 207 -36.72 -16.17 -36.48
CA ALA A 207 -35.67 -15.68 -37.35
C ALA A 207 -35.92 -14.20 -37.66
N ASP A 208 -34.88 -13.39 -37.48
CA ASP A 208 -34.90 -11.96 -37.72
C ASP A 208 -33.93 -11.62 -38.86
N TYR A 209 -34.33 -10.68 -39.71
CA TYR A 209 -33.53 -10.15 -40.80
C TYR A 209 -33.62 -8.63 -40.84
N GLU A 210 -32.48 -7.94 -40.79
CA GLU A 210 -32.41 -6.48 -40.95
C GLU A 210 -31.92 -6.14 -42.36
N SER A 211 -32.71 -5.38 -43.12
CA SER A 211 -32.50 -5.26 -44.57
C SER A 211 -31.31 -4.40 -44.98
N LYS A 212 -30.96 -3.36 -44.21
CA LYS A 212 -29.87 -2.43 -44.52
C LYS A 212 -28.50 -3.07 -44.27
N SER A 213 -28.30 -3.66 -43.10
CA SER A 213 -27.08 -4.40 -42.75
C SER A 213 -27.04 -5.82 -43.29
N LYS A 214 -28.18 -6.38 -43.68
CA LYS A 214 -28.36 -7.79 -44.02
C LYS A 214 -28.06 -8.73 -42.84
N HIS A 215 -28.01 -8.26 -41.59
CA HIS A 215 -27.77 -9.14 -40.44
C HIS A 215 -28.94 -10.10 -40.24
N LYS A 216 -28.60 -11.32 -39.79
CA LYS A 216 -29.54 -12.40 -39.47
C LYS A 216 -29.37 -12.77 -38.01
N ARG A 217 -30.49 -13.02 -37.31
CA ARG A 217 -30.48 -13.43 -35.90
C ARG A 217 -31.55 -14.49 -35.66
N GLY A 218 -31.26 -15.47 -34.84
CA GLY A 218 -32.22 -16.45 -34.33
C GLY A 218 -32.57 -16.14 -32.88
N SER A 219 -33.74 -16.55 -32.42
CA SER A 219 -34.03 -16.56 -30.97
C SER A 219 -34.91 -17.72 -30.56
N VAL A 220 -34.73 -18.14 -29.31
CA VAL A 220 -35.59 -19.08 -28.60
C VAL A 220 -36.17 -18.34 -27.40
N GLY A 221 -37.47 -18.44 -27.20
CA GLY A 221 -38.18 -17.81 -26.08
C GLY A 221 -39.01 -18.81 -25.28
N LEU A 222 -39.10 -18.58 -23.97
CA LEU A 222 -40.00 -19.25 -23.05
C LEU A 222 -40.97 -18.23 -22.46
N GLU A 223 -42.23 -18.65 -22.32
CA GLU A 223 -43.33 -17.81 -21.84
C GLU A 223 -44.03 -18.50 -20.67
N TYR A 224 -44.35 -17.72 -19.64
CA TYR A 224 -45.28 -18.12 -18.58
C TYR A 224 -46.24 -16.97 -18.29
N GLN A 225 -47.52 -17.19 -18.56
CA GLN A 225 -48.56 -16.18 -18.48
C GLN A 225 -49.62 -16.61 -17.47
N ARG A 226 -50.07 -15.66 -16.66
CA ARG A 226 -51.26 -15.72 -15.82
C ARG A 226 -52.10 -14.48 -16.10
N ALA A 227 -53.35 -14.50 -15.63
CA ALA A 227 -54.28 -13.40 -15.88
C ALA A 227 -53.78 -12.04 -15.31
N ASN A 228 -52.98 -12.06 -14.25
CA ASN A 228 -52.43 -10.87 -13.61
C ASN A 228 -50.94 -10.58 -13.90
N PHE A 229 -50.17 -11.53 -14.43
CA PHE A 229 -48.77 -11.28 -14.82
C PHE A 229 -48.28 -12.20 -15.94
N ASN A 230 -47.27 -11.75 -16.66
CA ASN A 230 -46.63 -12.47 -17.75
C ASN A 230 -45.10 -12.33 -17.61
N LEU A 231 -44.39 -13.45 -17.74
CA LEU A 231 -42.94 -13.57 -17.72
C LEU A 231 -42.46 -14.18 -19.04
N ASN A 232 -41.53 -13.50 -19.72
CA ASN A 232 -40.92 -13.97 -20.96
C ASN A 232 -39.40 -13.96 -20.79
N VAL A 233 -38.75 -15.04 -21.22
CA VAL A 233 -37.29 -15.16 -21.23
C VAL A 233 -36.86 -15.51 -22.65
N ASN A 234 -36.09 -14.64 -23.28
CA ASN A 234 -35.66 -14.83 -24.67
C ASN A 234 -34.13 -14.85 -24.75
N LYS A 235 -33.58 -15.80 -25.50
CA LYS A 235 -32.16 -15.86 -25.85
C LYS A 235 -31.98 -15.64 -27.34
N TYR A 236 -31.02 -14.80 -27.70
CA TYR A 236 -30.75 -14.35 -29.06
C TYR A 236 -29.38 -14.82 -29.52
N PHE A 237 -29.32 -15.30 -30.76
CA PHE A 237 -28.13 -15.88 -31.36
C PHE A 237 -27.89 -15.23 -32.73
N PRO A 238 -26.72 -14.62 -32.96
CA PRO A 238 -26.33 -14.15 -34.27
C PRO A 238 -26.26 -15.32 -35.27
N LEU A 239 -26.84 -15.13 -36.46
CA LEU A 239 -26.82 -16.13 -37.55
C LEU A 239 -26.05 -15.63 -38.78
N SER A 240 -25.59 -14.38 -38.75
CA SER A 240 -24.75 -13.80 -39.80
C SER A 240 -23.48 -13.29 -39.17
N ASP A 241 -22.37 -13.42 -39.89
CA ASP A 241 -21.10 -12.82 -39.50
C ASP A 241 -21.19 -11.28 -39.43
N LYS A 242 -20.16 -10.70 -38.81
CA LYS A 242 -19.86 -9.27 -38.85
C LYS A 242 -19.83 -8.74 -40.30
N LYS A 243 -20.30 -7.50 -40.50
CA LYS A 243 -20.42 -6.89 -41.83
C LYS A 243 -19.86 -5.49 -41.87
N VAL A 244 -19.13 -5.18 -42.93
CA VAL A 244 -18.67 -3.82 -43.22
C VAL A 244 -19.81 -3.02 -43.85
N ILE A 245 -20.23 -1.95 -43.18
CA ILE A 245 -21.33 -1.07 -43.56
C ILE A 245 -20.86 0.38 -43.45
N GLY A 246 -20.65 1.02 -44.61
CA GLY A 246 -20.00 2.33 -44.67
C GLY A 246 -18.61 2.28 -44.02
N ASN A 247 -18.32 3.25 -43.15
CA ASN A 247 -17.10 3.31 -42.37
C ASN A 247 -17.21 2.55 -41.04
N ASN A 248 -18.02 1.50 -40.91
CA ASN A 248 -18.09 0.69 -39.68
C ASN A 248 -18.10 -0.81 -39.99
N THR A 249 -17.50 -1.63 -39.13
CA THR A 249 -17.82 -3.05 -38.99
C THR A 249 -18.91 -3.18 -37.96
N GLU A 250 -20.03 -3.77 -38.36
CA GLU A 250 -21.16 -4.05 -37.49
C GLU A 250 -21.19 -5.54 -37.16
N ASP A 251 -21.30 -5.86 -35.87
CA ASP A 251 -21.41 -7.23 -35.38
C ASP A 251 -22.78 -7.43 -34.69
N PRO A 252 -23.63 -8.37 -35.14
CA PRO A 252 -24.88 -8.68 -34.47
C PRO A 252 -24.60 -9.36 -33.14
N LEU A 253 -25.14 -8.81 -32.05
CA LEU A 253 -24.81 -9.29 -30.70
C LEU A 253 -25.67 -10.47 -30.27
N ALA A 254 -25.03 -11.45 -29.63
CA ALA A 254 -25.71 -12.43 -28.79
C ALA A 254 -26.21 -11.78 -27.51
N GLY A 255 -27.21 -12.39 -26.87
CA GLY A 255 -27.69 -11.90 -25.59
C GLY A 255 -28.98 -12.54 -25.14
N TYR A 256 -29.55 -12.00 -24.08
CA TYR A 256 -30.84 -12.43 -23.56
C TYR A 256 -31.60 -11.27 -22.91
N ASP A 257 -32.92 -11.42 -22.85
CA ASP A 257 -33.78 -10.55 -22.05
C ASP A 257 -34.76 -11.36 -21.19
N VAL A 258 -35.14 -10.73 -20.09
CA VAL A 258 -36.20 -11.18 -19.20
C VAL A 258 -37.21 -10.04 -19.12
N LYS A 259 -38.43 -10.30 -19.55
CA LYS A 259 -39.54 -9.34 -19.55
C LYS A 259 -40.62 -9.78 -18.60
N PHE A 260 -40.96 -8.90 -17.68
CA PHE A 260 -42.08 -9.03 -16.77
C PHE A 260 -43.13 -7.97 -17.12
N SER A 261 -44.39 -8.37 -17.14
CA SER A 261 -45.50 -7.43 -17.14
C SER A 261 -46.58 -7.89 -16.19
N GLY A 262 -47.17 -6.97 -15.42
CA GLY A 262 -48.22 -7.30 -14.46
C GLY A 262 -49.30 -6.24 -14.43
N GLN A 263 -50.55 -6.64 -14.20
CA GLN A 263 -51.64 -5.71 -13.95
C GLN A 263 -51.38 -4.95 -12.65
N VAL A 264 -51.69 -3.66 -12.61
CA VAL A 264 -51.55 -2.86 -11.39
C VAL A 264 -52.67 -3.22 -10.41
N PRO A 265 -52.38 -3.48 -9.12
CA PRO A 265 -53.41 -3.75 -8.13
C PRO A 265 -54.49 -2.67 -8.14
N TYR A 266 -55.76 -3.09 -8.14
CA TYR A 266 -56.97 -2.25 -8.19
C TYR A 266 -57.15 -1.41 -9.47
N LEU A 267 -56.20 -1.37 -10.40
CA LEU A 267 -56.30 -0.60 -11.65
C LEU A 267 -56.33 -1.54 -12.85
N PRO A 268 -57.51 -2.06 -13.23
CA PRO A 268 -57.59 -3.11 -14.24
C PRO A 268 -57.11 -2.67 -15.63
N TRP A 269 -57.14 -1.37 -15.88
CA TRP A 269 -56.74 -0.69 -17.11
C TRP A 269 -55.24 -0.34 -17.19
N ALA A 270 -54.44 -0.64 -16.15
CA ALA A 270 -53.01 -0.35 -16.11
C ALA A 270 -52.16 -1.61 -15.96
N LYS A 271 -51.06 -1.68 -16.71
CA LYS A 271 -50.02 -2.73 -16.59
C LYS A 271 -48.66 -2.08 -16.33
N VAL A 272 -47.91 -2.59 -15.35
CA VAL A 272 -46.48 -2.31 -15.20
C VAL A 272 -45.68 -3.26 -16.08
N LYS A 273 -44.58 -2.76 -16.65
CA LYS A 273 -43.64 -3.52 -17.47
C LYS A 273 -42.23 -3.29 -16.98
N ALA A 274 -41.49 -4.36 -16.78
CA ALA A 274 -40.08 -4.33 -16.44
C ALA A 274 -39.31 -5.27 -17.37
N THR A 275 -38.21 -4.81 -17.93
CA THR A 275 -37.32 -5.63 -18.77
C THR A 275 -35.91 -5.50 -18.27
N ARG A 276 -35.22 -6.62 -18.08
CA ARG A 276 -33.77 -6.67 -17.89
C ARG A 276 -33.17 -7.34 -19.11
N TYR A 277 -32.13 -6.74 -19.70
CA TYR A 277 -31.44 -7.32 -20.84
C TYR A 277 -29.92 -7.28 -20.66
N ILE A 278 -29.24 -8.25 -21.26
CA ILE A 278 -27.79 -8.30 -21.39
C ILE A 278 -27.46 -8.68 -22.83
N TRP A 279 -26.63 -7.88 -23.47
CA TRP A 279 -26.06 -8.16 -24.78
C TRP A 279 -24.55 -8.34 -24.62
N ASP A 280 -24.04 -9.43 -25.18
CA ASP A 280 -22.63 -9.80 -25.10
C ASP A 280 -21.87 -8.95 -26.10
N GLY A 281 -21.02 -8.05 -25.61
CA GLY A 281 -20.19 -7.21 -26.47
C GLY A 281 -19.01 -8.02 -27.01
N VAL A 282 -18.62 -7.77 -28.25
CA VAL A 282 -17.55 -8.54 -28.91
C VAL A 282 -16.22 -7.81 -28.76
N ALA A 283 -16.19 -6.51 -29.08
CA ALA A 283 -15.04 -5.64 -28.88
C ALA A 283 -15.25 -4.59 -27.79
N GLN A 284 -16.50 -4.33 -27.38
CA GLN A 284 -16.84 -3.43 -26.27
C GLN A 284 -17.36 -4.21 -25.06
N PRO A 285 -17.40 -3.62 -23.85
CA PRO A 285 -18.00 -4.27 -22.69
C PRO A 285 -19.48 -4.63 -22.90
N ASN A 286 -19.94 -5.70 -22.25
CA ASN A 286 -21.33 -6.14 -22.33
C ASN A 286 -22.33 -5.03 -21.99
N VAL A 287 -23.39 -4.93 -22.79
CA VAL A 287 -24.41 -3.90 -22.60
C VAL A 287 -25.52 -4.44 -21.71
N LYS A 288 -25.64 -3.88 -20.51
CA LYS A 288 -26.59 -4.28 -19.48
C LYS A 288 -27.57 -3.14 -19.24
N GLY A 289 -28.86 -3.41 -19.36
CA GLY A 289 -29.88 -2.36 -19.21
C GLY A 289 -31.18 -2.83 -18.62
N THR A 290 -31.92 -1.88 -18.07
CA THR A 290 -33.25 -2.06 -17.51
C THR A 290 -34.23 -1.09 -18.17
N ILE A 291 -35.42 -1.58 -18.52
CA ILE A 291 -36.53 -0.77 -18.99
C ILE A 291 -37.66 -0.90 -17.97
N PHE A 292 -38.20 0.24 -17.52
CA PHE A 292 -39.41 0.30 -16.71
C PHE A 292 -40.48 1.10 -17.44
N GLY A 293 -41.70 0.61 -17.48
CA GLY A 293 -42.81 1.31 -18.12
C GLY A 293 -44.17 1.01 -17.50
N ILE A 294 -45.12 1.88 -17.79
CA ILE A 294 -46.54 1.75 -17.45
C ILE A 294 -47.32 1.82 -18.76
N GLU A 295 -48.09 0.77 -19.04
CA GLU A 295 -49.04 0.70 -20.14
C GLU A 295 -50.45 0.96 -19.61
N VAL A 296 -51.16 1.85 -20.29
CA VAL A 296 -52.53 2.26 -20.01
C VAL A 296 -53.39 1.83 -21.18
N GLN A 297 -54.44 1.06 -20.88
CA GLN A 297 -55.47 0.70 -21.83
C GLN A 297 -56.44 1.89 -21.97
N LEU A 298 -56.58 2.41 -23.19
CA LEU A 298 -57.47 3.54 -23.50
C LEU A 298 -58.82 3.06 -24.04
N SER A 299 -58.82 1.91 -24.71
CA SER A 299 -59.98 1.16 -25.17
C SER A 299 -59.61 -0.32 -25.35
N ASP A 300 -60.55 -1.18 -25.78
CA ASP A 300 -60.27 -2.59 -26.08
C ASP A 300 -59.13 -2.76 -27.09
N SER A 301 -59.05 -1.88 -28.09
CA SER A 301 -58.05 -1.97 -29.17
C SER A 301 -56.88 -1.01 -29.02
N VAL A 302 -56.99 0.05 -28.20
CA VAL A 302 -55.99 1.13 -28.13
C VAL A 302 -55.27 1.17 -26.78
N ARG A 303 -53.94 1.23 -26.82
CA ARG A 303 -53.08 1.29 -25.63
C ARG A 303 -51.99 2.35 -25.76
N MET A 304 -51.62 2.94 -24.63
CA MET A 304 -50.52 3.89 -24.54
C MET A 304 -49.54 3.47 -23.44
N GLU A 305 -48.26 3.41 -23.76
CA GLU A 305 -47.20 3.06 -22.82
C GLU A 305 -46.22 4.21 -22.64
N PHE A 306 -45.83 4.46 -21.41
CA PHE A 306 -44.81 5.41 -21.02
C PHE A 306 -43.71 4.67 -20.28
N GLY A 307 -42.45 4.92 -20.63
CA GLY A 307 -41.35 4.20 -20.00
C GLY A 307 -40.02 4.93 -20.05
N SER A 308 -39.07 4.39 -19.30
CA SER A 308 -37.70 4.84 -19.25
C SER A 308 -36.76 3.65 -19.36
N GLU A 309 -35.70 3.83 -20.13
CA GLU A 309 -34.63 2.88 -20.35
C GLU A 309 -33.33 3.46 -19.77
N ASP A 310 -32.64 2.66 -18.98
CA ASP A 310 -31.36 2.98 -18.36
C ASP A 310 -30.37 1.84 -18.63
N ASN A 311 -29.16 2.16 -19.08
CA ASN A 311 -28.12 1.16 -19.35
C ASN A 311 -26.71 1.72 -19.20
N ASN A 312 -25.72 0.84 -19.12
CA ASN A 312 -24.31 1.18 -18.86
C ASN A 312 -23.55 1.83 -20.03
N THR A 313 -24.19 2.08 -21.17
CA THR A 313 -23.52 2.57 -22.39
C THR A 313 -24.09 3.88 -22.93
N VAL A 314 -25.30 4.25 -22.55
CA VAL A 314 -25.96 5.49 -22.99
C VAL A 314 -26.73 6.10 -21.84
N GLU A 315 -26.85 7.43 -21.85
CA GLU A 315 -27.68 8.15 -20.90
C GLU A 315 -29.14 7.66 -20.93
N ARG A 316 -29.79 7.79 -19.77
CA ARG A 316 -31.19 7.39 -19.56
C ARG A 316 -32.13 8.04 -20.57
N LYS A 317 -32.95 7.23 -21.24
CA LYS A 317 -33.92 7.68 -22.25
C LYS A 317 -35.35 7.47 -21.76
N THR A 318 -36.23 8.39 -22.07
CA THR A 318 -37.68 8.23 -21.87
C THR A 318 -38.38 8.04 -23.21
N TYR A 319 -39.52 7.34 -23.20
CA TYR A 319 -40.31 7.13 -24.41
C TYR A 319 -41.80 7.05 -24.10
N ALA A 320 -42.60 7.37 -25.11
CA ALA A 320 -44.02 7.05 -25.17
C ALA A 320 -44.28 6.19 -26.42
N ARG A 321 -45.19 5.22 -26.30
CA ARG A 321 -45.58 4.27 -27.35
C ARG A 321 -47.11 4.20 -27.45
N PHE A 322 -47.63 4.47 -28.63
CA PHE A 322 -49.04 4.28 -28.97
C PHE A 322 -49.20 2.95 -29.73
N THR A 323 -50.20 2.15 -29.39
CA THR A 323 -50.48 0.85 -30.03
C THR A 323 -51.97 0.73 -30.32
N THR A 324 -52.31 0.20 -31.50
CA THR A 324 -53.68 -0.12 -31.91
C THR A 324 -53.77 -1.54 -32.48
N ALA A 325 -54.79 -2.30 -32.08
CA ALA A 325 -55.05 -3.67 -32.54
C ALA A 325 -56.13 -3.70 -33.65
N LEU A 326 -56.00 -4.65 -34.58
CA LEU A 326 -56.87 -4.88 -35.74
C LEU A 326 -57.20 -6.38 -35.86
N PRO A 327 -58.47 -6.77 -36.17
CA PRO A 327 -59.62 -5.88 -36.29
C PRO A 327 -59.92 -5.17 -34.96
N LEU A 328 -60.55 -4.00 -35.04
CA LEU A 328 -61.01 -3.30 -33.85
C LEU A 328 -62.07 -4.16 -33.15
N SER A 329 -62.13 -4.10 -31.82
CA SER A 329 -63.16 -4.77 -31.03
C SER A 329 -64.56 -4.43 -31.53
N ASP A 330 -65.43 -5.43 -31.63
CA ASP A 330 -66.85 -5.24 -31.95
C ASP A 330 -67.56 -4.41 -30.85
N HIS A 331 -66.94 -4.32 -29.66
CA HIS A 331 -67.38 -3.53 -28.50
C HIS A 331 -66.47 -2.33 -28.19
N GLU A 332 -65.84 -1.75 -29.22
CA GLU A 332 -64.89 -0.63 -29.04
C GLU A 332 -65.50 0.55 -28.27
N SER A 333 -65.09 0.69 -27.01
CA SER A 333 -65.48 1.77 -26.10
C SER A 333 -64.27 2.28 -25.32
N MET A 334 -64.33 3.54 -24.87
CA MET A 334 -63.28 4.10 -24.03
C MET A 334 -63.24 3.37 -22.68
N THR A 335 -62.03 3.06 -22.23
CA THR A 335 -61.82 2.41 -20.93
C THR A 335 -62.38 3.30 -19.81
N ASN A 336 -63.21 2.71 -18.96
CA ASN A 336 -63.63 3.34 -17.72
C ASN A 336 -62.45 3.29 -16.74
N PHE A 337 -61.80 4.44 -16.50
CA PHE A 337 -60.65 4.56 -15.60
C PHE A 337 -61.03 4.47 -14.10
N SER A 338 -61.86 3.48 -13.76
CA SER A 338 -62.31 3.24 -12.39
C SER A 338 -61.26 2.51 -11.56
N ILE A 339 -61.31 2.72 -10.24
CA ILE A 339 -60.51 1.96 -9.27
C ILE A 339 -61.38 0.79 -8.81
N SER A 340 -60.90 -0.43 -9.02
CA SER A 340 -61.59 -1.64 -8.62
C SER A 340 -61.58 -1.83 -7.10
N LYS A 341 -62.62 -2.48 -6.57
CA LYS A 341 -62.68 -2.91 -5.16
C LYS A 341 -61.87 -4.19 -4.89
N LYS A 342 -61.57 -4.99 -5.93
CA LYS A 342 -60.79 -6.24 -5.84
C LYS A 342 -59.44 -6.04 -6.54
N ALA A 343 -58.34 -6.36 -5.86
CA ALA A 343 -57.03 -6.40 -6.50
C ALA A 343 -57.05 -7.46 -7.62
N PHE A 344 -56.55 -7.12 -8.81
CA PHE A 344 -56.56 -7.99 -9.99
C PHE A 344 -57.97 -8.51 -10.32
N GLN A 345 -58.94 -7.62 -10.54
CA GLN A 345 -60.34 -7.99 -10.76
C GLN A 345 -60.56 -9.03 -11.88
N ASN A 346 -59.65 -9.11 -12.86
CA ASN A 346 -59.71 -10.02 -14.00
C ASN A 346 -58.71 -11.20 -13.86
N SER A 347 -58.50 -11.76 -12.67
CA SER A 347 -57.36 -12.66 -12.36
C SER A 347 -57.60 -14.16 -12.46
N ASP A 348 -58.79 -14.61 -12.85
CA ASP A 348 -59.17 -16.01 -12.57
C ASP A 348 -58.76 -17.00 -13.68
N ILE A 349 -58.88 -16.65 -14.97
CA ILE A 349 -58.60 -17.57 -16.11
C ILE A 349 -57.86 -16.80 -17.22
N VAL A 350 -56.95 -17.47 -17.94
CA VAL A 350 -56.29 -16.98 -19.15
C VAL A 350 -56.89 -17.62 -20.41
N ASN A 351 -56.98 -16.88 -21.51
CA ASN A 351 -57.55 -17.37 -22.78
C ASN A 351 -56.49 -17.39 -23.89
N LEU A 352 -56.33 -18.53 -24.58
CA LEU A 352 -55.44 -18.64 -25.74
C LEU A 352 -55.92 -17.79 -26.94
N GLY A 353 -57.23 -17.54 -27.04
CA GLY A 353 -57.88 -16.71 -28.05
C GLY A 353 -57.63 -15.21 -27.92
N ASP A 354 -57.06 -14.73 -26.82
CA ASP A 354 -56.60 -13.34 -26.71
C ASP A 354 -55.44 -13.03 -27.67
N LEU A 355 -54.79 -14.11 -28.17
CA LEU A 355 -53.70 -14.07 -29.15
C LEU A 355 -52.62 -13.06 -28.75
N GLU A 356 -52.22 -13.06 -27.48
CA GLU A 356 -51.18 -12.15 -26.99
C GLU A 356 -49.89 -12.33 -27.80
N PHE A 357 -49.26 -11.25 -28.25
CA PHE A 357 -48.02 -11.35 -29.02
C PHE A 357 -46.85 -11.84 -28.16
N VAL A 358 -45.91 -12.56 -28.76
CA VAL A 358 -44.65 -12.93 -28.09
C VAL A 358 -43.90 -11.66 -27.69
N GLU A 359 -43.59 -11.54 -26.40
CA GLU A 359 -42.86 -10.41 -25.86
C GLU A 359 -41.34 -10.65 -25.92
N ARG A 360 -40.71 -10.07 -26.94
CA ARG A 360 -39.27 -10.17 -27.23
C ARG A 360 -38.70 -8.85 -27.77
N SER A 361 -37.37 -8.76 -27.89
CA SER A 361 -36.67 -7.69 -28.58
C SER A 361 -36.66 -7.98 -30.08
N ASN A 362 -37.52 -7.29 -30.84
CA ASN A 362 -37.69 -7.54 -32.27
C ASN A 362 -36.65 -6.83 -33.17
N LYS A 363 -35.84 -5.92 -32.62
CA LYS A 363 -34.74 -5.28 -33.35
C LYS A 363 -33.44 -6.06 -33.12
N ILE A 364 -32.66 -6.26 -34.18
CA ILE A 364 -31.30 -6.82 -34.06
C ILE A 364 -30.40 -5.77 -33.44
N ARG A 365 -29.82 -6.08 -32.27
CA ARG A 365 -28.81 -5.22 -31.66
C ARG A 365 -27.46 -5.51 -32.30
N VAL A 366 -26.75 -4.44 -32.65
CA VAL A 366 -25.44 -4.52 -33.27
C VAL A 366 -24.45 -3.71 -32.45
N GLU A 367 -23.21 -4.15 -32.44
CA GLU A 367 -22.05 -3.35 -32.06
C GLU A 367 -21.47 -2.72 -33.33
N LYS A 368 -21.32 -1.40 -33.36
CA LYS A 368 -20.63 -0.70 -34.45
C LYS A 368 -19.21 -0.38 -34.01
N LEU A 369 -18.24 -0.82 -34.80
CA LEU A 369 -16.83 -0.46 -34.69
C LEU A 369 -16.46 0.34 -35.92
N LEU A 370 -15.83 1.51 -35.78
CA LEU A 370 -15.42 2.33 -36.92
C LEU A 370 -14.40 1.55 -37.79
N ASN A 371 -14.73 1.35 -39.06
CA ASN A 371 -13.83 0.90 -40.13
C ASN A 371 -13.12 2.11 -40.70
N GLY A 372 -11.81 2.02 -40.72
CA GLY A 372 -11.02 3.17 -40.34
C GLY A 372 -10.57 2.90 -38.92
N LEU A 373 -9.73 1.88 -38.79
CA LEU A 373 -8.79 1.87 -37.69
C LEU A 373 -8.14 3.26 -37.73
N PRO A 374 -8.24 4.10 -36.69
CA PRO A 374 -6.98 4.63 -36.25
C PRO A 374 -6.16 3.37 -36.00
N ILE A 375 -5.17 3.12 -36.85
CA ILE A 375 -4.10 2.27 -36.39
C ILE A 375 -3.49 3.10 -35.26
N ILE A 376 -4.05 2.93 -34.07
CA ILE A 376 -3.43 3.34 -32.83
C ILE A 376 -2.37 2.26 -32.63
N LEU A 377 -1.29 2.39 -33.41
CA LEU A 377 0.00 2.13 -32.80
C LEU A 377 -0.02 3.06 -31.59
N GLY A 378 0.09 2.48 -30.41
CA GLY A 378 -0.09 3.20 -29.16
C GLY A 378 0.61 4.56 -29.14
N GLU A 379 0.13 5.48 -28.31
CA GLU A 379 0.93 6.66 -27.95
C GLU A 379 2.31 6.19 -27.50
N TYR A 380 3.28 6.22 -28.41
CA TYR A 380 4.67 6.00 -28.09
C TYR A 380 5.42 7.30 -28.32
N ASN A 381 6.70 7.31 -28.04
CA ASN A 381 7.68 8.11 -28.74
C ASN A 381 8.54 7.05 -29.44
N ALA A 382 8.06 6.51 -30.56
CA ALA A 382 8.91 5.56 -31.33
C ALA A 382 10.20 6.27 -31.68
N PRO A 383 11.33 5.51 -31.72
CA PRO A 383 12.65 6.10 -31.80
C PRO A 383 12.65 7.07 -32.96
N THR A 384 12.18 6.66 -34.14
CA THR A 384 12.24 7.45 -35.36
C THR A 384 10.98 8.24 -35.67
N VAL A 385 11.10 9.56 -35.82
CA VAL A 385 10.15 10.46 -36.47
C VAL A 385 10.40 10.48 -37.98
N GLY A 386 9.35 10.36 -38.80
CA GLY A 386 9.44 10.43 -40.26
C GLY A 386 9.91 9.14 -40.98
N ALA A 387 9.92 7.99 -40.31
CA ALA A 387 10.21 6.70 -40.93
C ALA A 387 9.01 6.25 -41.79
N SER A 388 9.27 5.73 -42.99
CA SER A 388 8.23 5.18 -43.87
C SER A 388 7.94 3.73 -43.49
N CYS A 389 6.73 3.48 -42.98
CA CYS A 389 6.29 2.18 -42.50
C CYS A 389 5.19 1.60 -43.40
N THR A 390 5.44 0.42 -43.95
CA THR A 390 4.50 -0.31 -44.81
C THR A 390 4.02 -1.58 -44.10
N LEU A 391 2.70 -1.80 -44.12
CA LEU A 391 2.07 -3.01 -43.61
C LEU A 391 1.83 -4.00 -44.75
N TYR A 392 2.13 -5.28 -44.54
CA TYR A 392 1.98 -6.35 -45.52
C TYR A 392 1.12 -7.49 -44.98
N ASN A 393 0.29 -8.07 -45.83
CA ASN A 393 -0.51 -9.26 -45.51
C ASN A 393 0.32 -10.57 -45.60
N SER A 394 -0.32 -11.72 -45.39
CA SER A 394 0.33 -13.04 -45.43
C SER A 394 0.97 -13.36 -46.80
N ALA A 395 0.41 -12.82 -47.89
CA ALA A 395 0.93 -12.96 -49.24
C ALA A 395 2.07 -11.98 -49.58
N GLY A 396 2.47 -11.10 -48.64
CA GLY A 396 3.49 -10.08 -48.88
C GLY A 396 3.00 -8.88 -49.69
N VAL A 397 1.68 -8.70 -49.83
CA VAL A 397 1.08 -7.55 -50.51
C VAL A 397 0.98 -6.38 -49.53
N ALA A 398 1.44 -5.20 -49.94
CA ALA A 398 1.34 -3.97 -49.17
C ALA A 398 -0.13 -3.54 -49.02
N LEU A 399 -0.59 -3.39 -47.78
CA LEU A 399 -1.93 -2.96 -47.42
C LEU A 399 -2.04 -1.44 -47.25
N GLY A 400 -0.94 -0.79 -46.87
CA GLY A 400 -0.86 0.66 -46.70
C GLY A 400 0.54 1.08 -46.27
N THR A 401 0.88 2.35 -46.52
CA THR A 401 2.13 2.99 -46.07
C THR A 401 1.83 4.33 -45.43
N ALA A 402 2.48 4.64 -44.31
CA ALA A 402 2.45 5.96 -43.69
C ALA A 402 3.80 6.26 -43.05
N SER A 403 3.97 7.51 -42.62
CA SER A 403 5.18 7.94 -41.90
C SER A 403 4.93 7.93 -40.40
N THR A 404 5.96 7.66 -39.60
CA THR A 404 5.90 7.79 -38.15
C THR A 404 5.79 9.28 -37.74
N GLY A 405 4.86 9.59 -36.84
CA GLY A 405 4.72 10.91 -36.21
C GLY A 405 5.81 11.20 -35.16
N SER A 406 5.76 12.37 -34.52
CA SER A 406 6.69 12.76 -33.43
C SER A 406 6.56 11.87 -32.18
N ASN A 407 5.38 11.27 -32.01
CA ASN A 407 5.05 10.24 -31.03
C ASN A 407 5.22 8.83 -31.63
N GLY A 408 5.98 8.68 -32.71
CA GLY A 408 6.22 7.38 -33.34
C GLY A 408 5.00 6.65 -33.91
N GLN A 409 3.81 7.25 -33.86
CA GLN A 409 2.59 6.64 -34.34
C GLN A 409 2.62 6.57 -35.86
N VAL A 410 2.28 5.42 -36.41
CA VAL A 410 2.02 5.24 -37.84
C VAL A 410 0.52 5.13 -38.02
N ASN A 411 -0.12 6.21 -38.43
CA ASN A 411 -1.53 6.18 -38.76
C ASN A 411 -1.70 5.80 -40.24
N LEU A 412 -1.96 4.51 -40.52
CA LEU A 412 -2.32 4.08 -41.87
C LEU A 412 -3.79 4.41 -42.14
N VAL A 413 -4.05 5.66 -42.48
CA VAL A 413 -5.39 6.12 -42.89
C VAL A 413 -5.75 5.47 -44.22
N GLY A 414 -6.92 4.82 -44.29
CA GLY A 414 -7.46 4.24 -45.53
C GLY A 414 -7.22 2.74 -45.72
N VAL A 415 -6.60 2.04 -44.76
CA VAL A 415 -6.54 0.56 -44.79
C VAL A 415 -7.88 -0.02 -44.32
N THR A 416 -8.71 -0.45 -45.26
CA THR A 416 -10.11 -0.85 -44.99
C THR A 416 -10.31 -2.33 -44.67
N SER A 417 -9.31 -3.19 -44.90
CA SER A 417 -9.41 -4.64 -44.68
C SER A 417 -8.04 -5.31 -44.50
N ILE A 418 -7.74 -5.78 -43.28
CA ILE A 418 -6.56 -6.62 -43.00
C ILE A 418 -7.06 -8.07 -42.85
N PRO A 419 -6.67 -9.00 -43.75
CA PRO A 419 -7.05 -10.41 -43.63
C PRO A 419 -6.48 -11.06 -42.36
N ALA A 420 -7.17 -12.08 -41.85
CA ALA A 420 -6.62 -12.93 -40.80
C ALA A 420 -5.36 -13.66 -41.30
N GLY A 421 -4.40 -13.89 -40.40
CA GLY A 421 -3.12 -14.56 -40.70
C GLY A 421 -1.90 -13.69 -40.42
N LEU A 422 -0.76 -14.06 -40.99
CA LEU A 422 0.49 -13.31 -40.81
C LEU A 422 0.34 -11.88 -41.32
N VAL A 423 0.66 -10.93 -40.46
CA VAL A 423 0.81 -9.52 -40.80
C VAL A 423 2.21 -9.10 -40.44
N THR A 424 2.89 -8.40 -41.35
CA THR A 424 4.25 -7.88 -41.11
C THR A 424 4.29 -6.40 -41.37
N MET A 425 4.99 -5.65 -40.53
CA MET A 425 5.30 -4.24 -40.75
C MET A 425 6.78 -4.10 -41.05
N ALA A 426 7.14 -3.26 -42.00
CA ALA A 426 8.52 -2.88 -42.28
C ALA A 426 8.63 -1.36 -42.31
N CYS A 427 9.54 -0.82 -41.51
CA CYS A 427 9.79 0.60 -41.36
C CYS A 427 11.21 0.94 -41.85
N ARG A 428 11.34 1.95 -42.71
CA ARG A 428 12.61 2.38 -43.32
C ARG A 428 12.81 3.89 -43.19
N GLY A 429 14.05 4.31 -42.91
CA GLY A 429 14.41 5.72 -42.76
C GLY A 429 13.89 6.38 -41.48
N GLY A 430 13.76 7.72 -41.48
CA GLY A 430 13.36 8.52 -40.31
C GLY A 430 14.53 8.96 -39.43
N ALA A 431 14.26 9.72 -38.37
CA ALA A 431 15.27 10.22 -37.44
C ALA A 431 14.85 9.96 -35.99
N TYR A 432 15.75 9.42 -35.17
CA TYR A 432 15.49 9.13 -33.78
C TYR A 432 16.34 9.91 -32.80
N THR A 433 15.76 10.27 -31.65
CA THR A 433 16.55 10.78 -30.54
C THR A 433 17.08 9.61 -29.75
N ASP A 434 18.38 9.39 -29.87
CA ASP A 434 19.09 8.34 -29.14
C ASP A 434 19.00 8.62 -27.62
N GLU A 435 18.39 7.70 -26.88
CA GLU A 435 18.06 7.85 -25.45
C GLU A 435 19.30 8.02 -24.56
N ALA A 436 20.44 7.69 -25.13
CA ALA A 436 21.73 7.61 -24.50
C ALA A 436 22.64 8.78 -24.80
N THR A 437 22.45 9.45 -25.93
CA THR A 437 23.24 10.63 -26.31
C THR A 437 22.40 11.89 -26.36
N GLN A 438 21.07 11.74 -26.32
CA GLN A 438 20.07 12.78 -26.58
C GLN A 438 20.27 13.48 -27.93
N GLN A 439 21.04 12.86 -28.84
CA GLN A 439 21.28 13.37 -30.17
C GLN A 439 20.26 12.77 -31.13
N SER A 440 19.72 13.62 -32.01
CA SER A 440 18.91 13.15 -33.13
C SER A 440 19.82 12.50 -34.17
N LYS A 441 19.62 11.21 -34.43
CA LYS A 441 20.30 10.41 -35.45
C LYS A 441 19.33 10.08 -36.57
N THR A 442 19.68 10.40 -37.81
CA THR A 442 18.93 9.96 -38.98
C THR A 442 19.29 8.51 -39.30
N LEU A 443 18.29 7.63 -39.39
CA LEU A 443 18.52 6.26 -39.87
C LEU A 443 18.96 6.31 -41.33
N GLN A 444 20.02 5.57 -41.65
CA GLN A 444 20.41 5.36 -43.03
C GLN A 444 19.26 4.71 -43.82
N PRO A 445 19.05 5.05 -45.11
CA PRO A 445 17.93 4.56 -45.91
C PRO A 445 17.88 3.02 -46.07
N HIS A 446 18.96 2.33 -45.72
CA HIS A 446 19.10 0.88 -45.80
C HIS A 446 18.77 0.13 -44.50
N LEU A 447 18.57 0.83 -43.38
CA LEU A 447 18.20 0.18 -42.13
C LEU A 447 16.67 -0.04 -42.09
N GLU A 448 16.26 -1.29 -41.98
CA GLU A 448 14.88 -1.73 -41.97
C GLU A 448 14.55 -2.38 -40.62
N LEU A 449 13.53 -1.86 -39.93
CA LEU A 449 12.97 -2.45 -38.72
C LEU A 449 11.67 -3.17 -39.05
N ARG A 450 11.56 -4.44 -38.69
CA ARG A 450 10.39 -5.27 -38.96
C ARG A 450 9.74 -5.72 -37.67
N ALA A 451 8.44 -5.96 -37.79
CA ALA A 451 7.63 -6.64 -36.79
C ALA A 451 6.69 -7.60 -37.51
N ALA A 452 6.35 -8.70 -36.85
CA ALA A 452 5.44 -9.69 -37.41
C ALA A 452 4.57 -10.32 -36.33
N THR A 453 3.32 -10.62 -36.68
CA THR A 453 2.35 -11.26 -35.79
C THR A 453 1.28 -12.02 -36.57
N ILE A 454 0.52 -12.86 -35.86
CA ILE A 454 -0.67 -13.52 -36.41
C ILE A 454 -1.90 -12.72 -36.00
N TYR A 455 -2.52 -12.03 -36.95
CA TYR A 455 -3.73 -11.25 -36.72
C TYR A 455 -4.99 -12.11 -36.86
N SER A 456 -5.93 -11.95 -35.95
CA SER A 456 -7.20 -12.68 -35.92
C SER A 456 -8.17 -12.29 -37.06
N GLY A 457 -7.93 -11.17 -37.73
CA GLY A 457 -8.87 -10.58 -38.69
C GLY A 457 -10.00 -9.76 -38.05
N THR A 458 -9.99 -9.58 -36.72
CA THR A 458 -10.97 -8.82 -35.92
C THR A 458 -10.27 -7.90 -34.93
N GLY A 459 -10.86 -6.75 -34.61
CA GLY A 459 -10.36 -5.83 -33.57
C GLY A 459 -9.18 -4.94 -34.02
N PRO A 460 -8.66 -4.07 -33.13
CA PRO A 460 -7.50 -3.25 -33.44
C PRO A 460 -6.25 -4.12 -33.64
N LEU A 461 -5.43 -3.77 -34.63
CA LEU A 461 -4.09 -4.32 -34.80
C LEU A 461 -3.07 -3.33 -34.24
N THR A 462 -2.40 -3.70 -33.16
CA THR A 462 -1.21 -3.00 -32.68
C THR A 462 0.01 -3.81 -33.08
N ILE A 463 0.87 -3.21 -33.90
CA ILE A 463 2.12 -3.81 -34.33
C ILE A 463 3.21 -2.75 -34.28
N LEU A 464 4.20 -2.93 -33.40
CA LEU A 464 5.28 -2.00 -33.17
C LEU A 464 6.58 -2.57 -33.75
N ALA A 465 7.15 -1.87 -34.72
CA ALA A 465 8.50 -2.15 -35.21
C ALA A 465 9.52 -1.52 -34.25
N SER A 466 10.29 -2.35 -33.58
CA SER A 466 11.35 -2.00 -32.64
C SER A 466 12.57 -2.90 -32.86
N PRO A 467 13.75 -2.56 -32.29
CA PRO A 467 14.89 -3.48 -32.28
C PRO A 467 14.55 -4.89 -31.77
N LEU A 468 13.66 -5.01 -30.78
CA LEU A 468 13.25 -6.30 -30.23
C LEU A 468 12.40 -7.11 -31.21
N SER A 469 11.42 -6.48 -31.86
CA SER A 469 10.59 -7.15 -32.86
C SER A 469 11.39 -7.52 -34.11
N GLU A 470 12.41 -6.73 -34.45
CA GLU A 470 13.33 -7.02 -35.56
C GLU A 470 14.21 -8.24 -35.24
N VAL A 471 14.74 -8.35 -34.02
CA VAL A 471 15.46 -9.55 -33.56
C VAL A 471 14.56 -10.79 -33.66
N ALA A 472 13.31 -10.70 -33.20
CA ALA A 472 12.34 -11.79 -33.31
C ALA A 472 12.03 -12.15 -34.77
N TYR A 473 11.85 -11.15 -35.63
CA TYR A 473 11.64 -11.35 -37.07
C TYR A 473 12.84 -12.06 -37.72
N GLN A 474 14.08 -11.63 -37.45
CA GLN A 474 15.28 -12.25 -38.00
C GLN A 474 15.59 -13.64 -37.43
N LEU A 475 15.08 -13.96 -36.23
CA LEU A 475 15.12 -15.31 -35.70
C LEU A 475 14.10 -16.22 -36.40
N ALA A 476 12.94 -15.67 -36.78
CA ALA A 476 11.88 -16.40 -37.47
C ALA A 476 12.19 -16.59 -38.96
N ASP A 477 12.89 -15.61 -39.55
CA ASP A 477 13.31 -15.62 -40.95
C ASP A 477 14.57 -16.48 -41.15
N THR A 478 14.40 -17.80 -41.05
CA THR A 478 15.48 -18.78 -41.27
C THR A 478 15.63 -19.18 -42.75
N ASN A 479 14.63 -18.90 -43.58
CA ASN A 479 14.53 -19.32 -44.98
C ASN A 479 14.42 -18.13 -45.96
N SER A 480 15.11 -17.02 -45.69
CA SER A 480 15.27 -15.88 -46.62
C SER A 480 13.94 -15.29 -47.14
N GLY A 481 13.02 -14.97 -46.24
CA GLY A 481 11.76 -14.31 -46.51
C GLY A 481 10.57 -15.24 -46.68
N ASP A 482 10.72 -16.55 -46.44
CA ASP A 482 9.60 -17.49 -46.45
C ASP A 482 8.59 -17.17 -45.33
N ARG A 483 7.51 -16.51 -45.73
CA ARG A 483 6.44 -16.05 -44.84
C ARG A 483 5.70 -17.20 -44.16
N THR A 484 5.74 -18.42 -44.70
CA THR A 484 5.11 -19.58 -44.05
C THR A 484 5.92 -20.07 -42.85
N VAL A 485 7.25 -20.01 -42.96
CA VAL A 485 8.19 -20.33 -41.86
C VAL A 485 8.10 -19.25 -40.79
N ILE A 486 8.11 -17.97 -41.20
CA ILE A 486 7.92 -16.86 -40.26
C ILE A 486 6.60 -17.00 -39.51
N ALA A 487 5.48 -17.27 -40.21
CA ALA A 487 4.17 -17.43 -39.58
C ALA A 487 4.12 -18.55 -38.53
N LYS A 488 4.91 -19.61 -38.73
CA LYS A 488 4.95 -20.76 -37.82
C LYS A 488 5.65 -20.41 -36.49
N ASP A 489 6.76 -19.68 -36.56
CA ASP A 489 7.66 -19.53 -35.41
C ASP A 489 7.55 -18.14 -34.75
N ILE A 490 7.00 -17.12 -35.42
CA ILE A 490 7.05 -15.73 -34.97
C ILE A 490 6.38 -15.49 -33.61
N VAL A 491 5.25 -16.13 -33.32
CA VAL A 491 4.55 -15.95 -32.03
C VAL A 491 5.42 -16.44 -30.88
N LYS A 492 6.06 -17.60 -31.04
CA LYS A 492 6.98 -18.15 -30.05
C LYS A 492 8.23 -17.28 -29.91
N LEU A 493 8.80 -16.86 -31.03
CA LEU A 493 10.04 -16.07 -31.03
C LEU A 493 9.84 -14.66 -30.45
N ASN A 494 8.67 -14.04 -30.64
CA ASN A 494 8.32 -12.81 -29.95
C ASN A 494 8.34 -13.01 -28.41
N ALA A 495 7.83 -14.14 -27.92
CA ALA A 495 7.85 -14.48 -26.50
C ALA A 495 9.25 -14.85 -25.97
N ASP A 496 10.04 -15.60 -26.76
CA ASP A 496 11.41 -15.99 -26.41
C ASP A 496 12.32 -14.75 -26.30
N VAL A 497 12.17 -13.80 -27.23
CA VAL A 497 12.87 -12.50 -27.17
C VAL A 497 12.45 -11.71 -25.93
N ALA A 498 11.14 -11.56 -25.67
CA ALA A 498 10.65 -10.88 -24.46
C ALA A 498 11.25 -11.47 -23.17
N THR A 499 11.35 -12.80 -23.12
CA THR A 499 11.92 -13.54 -21.98
C THR A 499 13.43 -13.31 -21.85
N ALA A 500 14.17 -13.34 -22.96
CA ALA A 500 15.63 -13.17 -22.95
C ALA A 500 16.06 -11.80 -22.43
N PHE A 501 15.22 -10.78 -22.61
CA PHE A 501 15.45 -9.44 -22.09
C PHE A 501 14.88 -9.22 -20.68
N GLY A 502 14.54 -10.28 -19.93
CA GLY A 502 14.21 -10.16 -18.51
C GLY A 502 12.95 -9.36 -18.21
N VAL A 503 12.02 -9.26 -19.18
CA VAL A 503 10.69 -8.69 -18.94
C VAL A 503 9.87 -9.74 -18.19
N PHE A 504 10.13 -9.87 -16.88
CA PHE A 504 9.50 -10.86 -15.99
C PHE A 504 7.99 -10.63 -15.96
N LEU A 505 7.29 -11.37 -16.82
CA LEU A 505 6.03 -12.08 -16.63
C LEU A 505 5.75 -12.77 -17.98
N SER A 506 5.50 -14.08 -17.98
CA SER A 506 5.02 -14.80 -19.16
C SER A 506 3.79 -14.08 -19.72
N GLY A 507 3.92 -13.43 -20.88
CA GLY A 507 2.80 -12.74 -21.52
C GLY A 507 3.05 -11.30 -21.98
N VAL A 508 4.25 -10.72 -21.79
CA VAL A 508 4.54 -9.39 -22.36
C VAL A 508 4.67 -9.47 -23.87
N ASP A 509 3.90 -8.63 -24.54
CA ASP A 509 3.80 -8.62 -26.00
C ASP A 509 4.62 -7.48 -26.60
N ILE A 510 5.84 -7.78 -27.07
CA ILE A 510 6.81 -6.79 -27.59
C ILE A 510 6.36 -6.08 -28.87
N ILE A 511 5.32 -6.58 -29.54
CA ILE A 511 4.74 -5.97 -30.74
C ILE A 511 3.54 -5.08 -30.42
N SER A 512 2.95 -5.14 -29.22
CA SER A 512 1.82 -4.28 -28.82
C SER A 512 2.11 -3.40 -27.61
N THR A 513 3.10 -3.77 -26.79
CA THR A 513 3.51 -3.00 -25.62
C THR A 513 4.27 -1.76 -26.07
N ILE A 514 3.72 -0.61 -25.68
CA ILE A 514 4.33 0.71 -25.88
C ILE A 514 5.44 0.86 -24.84
N PRO A 515 6.71 1.05 -25.23
CA PRO A 515 7.76 1.32 -24.27
C PRO A 515 7.57 2.70 -23.60
N SER A 516 7.99 2.90 -22.36
CA SER A 516 8.06 4.26 -21.81
C SER A 516 9.21 5.03 -22.47
N ASN A 517 9.01 6.31 -22.75
CA ASN A 517 10.12 7.16 -23.17
C ASN A 517 11.07 7.35 -21.98
N ALA A 518 12.24 6.71 -22.04
CA ALA A 518 13.25 6.90 -21.01
C ALA A 518 13.63 8.39 -20.89
N ASN A 519 13.60 9.16 -22.00
CA ASN A 519 14.00 10.56 -22.03
C ASN A 519 13.08 11.54 -21.27
N ASP A 520 11.81 11.18 -21.03
CA ASP A 520 10.80 12.08 -20.45
C ASP A 520 10.68 11.97 -18.92
N GLY A 521 11.47 11.11 -18.27
CA GLY A 521 11.50 11.00 -16.81
C GLY A 521 11.70 9.58 -16.28
N ALA A 522 11.22 9.34 -15.06
CA ALA A 522 11.37 8.05 -14.41
C ALA A 522 10.56 6.95 -15.13
N VAL A 523 11.25 5.88 -15.49
CA VAL A 523 10.68 4.70 -16.12
C VAL A 523 10.06 3.79 -15.05
N ALA A 524 8.77 3.52 -15.16
CA ALA A 524 8.05 2.70 -14.20
C ALA A 524 8.54 1.23 -14.22
N ASN A 525 8.36 0.51 -13.11
CA ASN A 525 8.63 -0.92 -13.06
C ASN A 525 7.44 -1.75 -13.59
N ASP A 526 6.87 -1.34 -14.71
CA ASP A 526 5.83 -2.03 -15.47
C ASP A 526 6.40 -2.51 -16.81
N ASP A 527 5.57 -3.18 -17.62
CA ASP A 527 6.03 -3.79 -18.88
C ASP A 527 6.50 -2.74 -19.90
N ALA A 528 5.79 -1.60 -19.97
CA ALA A 528 6.18 -0.44 -20.77
C ALA A 528 7.56 0.08 -20.37
N GLY A 529 7.79 0.24 -19.07
CA GLY A 529 9.04 0.77 -18.58
C GLY A 529 10.21 -0.22 -18.70
N LYS A 530 9.98 -1.52 -18.49
CA LYS A 530 11.01 -2.56 -18.72
C LYS A 530 11.46 -2.60 -20.18
N ILE A 531 10.54 -2.46 -21.13
CA ILE A 531 10.89 -2.39 -22.55
C ILE A 531 11.61 -1.08 -22.87
N GLY A 532 11.19 0.05 -22.31
CA GLY A 532 11.86 1.34 -22.50
C GLY A 532 13.32 1.31 -22.00
N ALA A 533 13.55 0.72 -20.83
CA ALA A 533 14.88 0.48 -20.27
C ALA A 533 15.74 -0.43 -21.16
N THR A 534 15.14 -1.52 -21.66
CA THR A 534 15.81 -2.48 -22.55
C THR A 534 16.30 -1.80 -23.84
N LEU A 535 15.46 -0.98 -24.48
CA LEU A 535 15.81 -0.27 -25.69
C LEU A 535 16.95 0.73 -25.46
N ALA A 536 16.93 1.46 -24.33
CA ALA A 536 18.00 2.38 -23.96
C ALA A 536 19.35 1.66 -23.73
N ILE A 537 19.32 0.47 -23.11
CA ILE A 537 20.51 -0.38 -22.90
C ILE A 537 21.07 -0.86 -24.25
N ILE A 538 20.23 -1.35 -25.16
CA ILE A 538 20.64 -1.79 -26.51
C ILE A 538 21.27 -0.63 -27.30
N SER A 539 20.66 0.56 -27.22
CA SER A 539 21.17 1.79 -27.84
C SER A 539 22.60 2.10 -27.37
N GLN A 540 22.90 1.85 -26.09
CA GLN A 540 24.22 2.09 -25.50
C GLN A 540 25.26 1.04 -25.80
N MET A 541 24.83 -0.21 -25.96
CA MET A 541 25.72 -1.25 -26.49
C MET A 541 26.22 -0.89 -27.90
N ALA A 542 25.42 -0.19 -28.71
CA ALA A 542 25.84 0.31 -30.02
C ALA A 542 26.82 1.49 -29.88
N ALA A 543 26.50 2.47 -29.03
CA ALA A 543 27.32 3.66 -28.82
C ALA A 543 28.70 3.36 -28.21
N THR A 544 28.76 2.47 -27.20
CA THR A 544 30.00 2.18 -26.44
C THR A 544 31.00 1.36 -27.27
N ASN A 545 30.52 0.45 -28.11
CA ASN A 545 31.37 -0.44 -28.90
C ASN A 545 31.69 0.10 -30.30
N GLY A 546 31.14 1.27 -30.68
CA GLY A 546 31.26 1.80 -32.04
C GLY A 546 30.55 0.94 -33.10
N ASN A 547 29.72 -0.01 -32.68
CA ASN A 547 29.00 -0.93 -33.55
C ASN A 547 27.79 -0.23 -34.17
N SER A 548 27.48 -0.56 -35.42
CA SER A 548 26.20 -0.21 -36.04
C SER A 548 25.04 -0.93 -35.36
N ALA A 549 23.83 -0.39 -35.52
CA ALA A 549 22.60 -1.02 -35.00
C ALA A 549 22.43 -2.46 -35.54
N THR A 550 22.82 -2.71 -36.79
CA THR A 550 22.78 -4.03 -37.43
C THR A 550 23.71 -5.03 -36.75
N GLU A 551 24.93 -4.62 -36.40
CA GLU A 551 25.90 -5.48 -35.72
C GLU A 551 25.42 -5.86 -34.31
N VAL A 552 24.85 -4.90 -33.58
CA VAL A 552 24.28 -5.16 -32.24
C VAL A 552 23.10 -6.14 -32.32
N ILE A 553 22.19 -5.99 -33.29
CA ILE A 553 21.10 -6.93 -33.53
C ILE A 553 21.64 -8.34 -33.81
N GLY A 554 22.73 -8.46 -34.59
CA GLY A 554 23.40 -9.73 -34.85
C GLY A 554 23.98 -10.40 -33.60
N VAL A 555 24.62 -9.61 -32.72
CA VAL A 555 25.16 -10.08 -31.43
C VAL A 555 24.03 -10.57 -30.52
N LEU A 556 22.96 -9.79 -30.38
CA LEU A 556 21.80 -10.14 -29.55
C LEU A 556 21.13 -11.42 -30.06
N LYS A 557 20.93 -11.54 -31.38
CA LYS A 557 20.41 -12.75 -32.02
C LYS A 557 21.23 -13.99 -31.67
N ALA A 558 22.56 -13.91 -31.73
CA ALA A 558 23.45 -15.01 -31.39
C ALA A 558 23.38 -15.37 -29.89
N ALA A 559 23.36 -14.37 -29.02
CA ALA A 559 23.28 -14.57 -27.57
C ALA A 559 21.95 -15.19 -27.12
N ILE A 560 20.82 -14.78 -27.73
CA ILE A 560 19.49 -15.36 -27.45
C ILE A 560 19.45 -16.82 -27.91
N LYS A 561 19.95 -17.11 -29.13
CA LYS A 561 20.03 -18.48 -29.65
C LYS A 561 20.87 -19.39 -28.75
N ASN A 562 21.91 -18.85 -28.13
CA ASN A 562 22.81 -19.57 -27.22
C ASN A 562 22.40 -19.50 -25.74
N GLN A 563 21.27 -18.86 -25.41
CA GLN A 563 20.74 -18.69 -24.04
C GLN A 563 21.70 -18.00 -23.05
N THR A 564 22.60 -17.13 -23.53
CA THR A 564 23.60 -16.46 -22.69
C THR A 564 23.17 -15.09 -22.16
N LEU A 565 22.03 -14.56 -22.62
CA LEU A 565 21.66 -13.14 -22.42
C LEU A 565 20.87 -12.86 -21.12
N SER A 566 20.11 -13.83 -20.61
CA SER A 566 19.02 -13.58 -19.65
C SER A 566 19.46 -13.07 -18.26
N GLY A 567 20.57 -13.56 -17.72
CA GLY A 567 21.04 -13.19 -16.38
C GLY A 567 21.70 -11.81 -16.30
N GLU A 568 22.56 -11.50 -17.28
CA GLU A 568 23.29 -10.23 -17.36
C GLU A 568 22.34 -9.07 -17.66
N PHE A 569 21.43 -9.27 -18.62
CA PHE A 569 20.50 -8.23 -19.04
C PHE A 569 19.42 -7.95 -17.98
N SER A 570 18.92 -8.99 -17.29
CA SER A 570 18.01 -8.80 -16.16
C SER A 570 18.64 -8.01 -15.01
N SER A 571 19.92 -8.26 -14.74
CA SER A 571 20.69 -7.53 -13.72
C SER A 571 20.88 -6.07 -14.11
N ALA A 572 21.19 -5.81 -15.39
CA ALA A 572 21.34 -4.49 -15.98
C ALA A 572 20.04 -3.68 -15.94
N ILE A 573 18.90 -4.26 -16.34
CA ILE A 573 17.57 -3.62 -16.26
C ILE A 573 17.23 -3.27 -14.81
N SER A 574 17.42 -4.23 -13.89
CA SER A 574 17.10 -4.01 -12.48
C SER A 574 17.96 -2.89 -11.88
N ALA A 575 19.21 -2.76 -12.30
CA ALA A 575 20.08 -1.64 -11.92
C ALA A 575 19.60 -0.31 -12.53
N PHE A 576 19.31 -0.30 -13.84
CA PHE A 576 18.80 0.86 -14.55
C PHE A 576 17.51 1.41 -13.91
N GLN A 577 16.53 0.56 -13.63
CA GLN A 577 15.25 0.96 -13.02
C GLN A 577 15.39 1.49 -11.59
N ARG A 578 16.28 0.89 -10.77
CA ARG A 578 16.59 1.39 -9.43
C ARG A 578 17.20 2.79 -9.48
N GLU A 579 18.15 3.03 -10.37
CA GLU A 579 18.81 4.32 -10.48
C GLU A 579 17.91 5.40 -11.09
N VAL A 580 17.05 5.04 -12.05
CA VAL A 580 16.03 5.93 -12.60
C VAL A 580 15.01 6.37 -11.54
N SER A 581 14.66 5.50 -10.59
CA SER A 581 13.81 5.84 -9.43
C SER A 581 14.49 6.83 -8.47
N ILE A 582 15.82 6.78 -8.36
CA ILE A 582 16.63 7.69 -7.52
C ILE A 582 16.86 9.03 -8.25
N ALA A 583 16.91 9.02 -9.58
CA ALA A 583 17.26 10.19 -10.40
C ALA A 583 16.11 11.18 -10.65
N ALA A 584 14.91 10.96 -10.10
CA ALA A 584 13.69 11.78 -10.28
C ALA A 584 13.83 13.28 -9.92
N GLY A 585 15.03 13.74 -9.55
CA GLY A 585 15.36 15.15 -9.39
C GLY A 585 16.43 15.74 -10.32
N LYS A 586 17.50 15.04 -10.76
CA LYS A 586 18.74 15.76 -11.16
C LYS A 586 19.73 15.15 -12.21
N THR A 587 19.42 14.10 -13.01
CA THR A 587 20.34 13.64 -14.11
C THR A 587 19.71 13.20 -15.44
N SER A 588 20.54 13.19 -16.50
CA SER A 588 20.21 12.72 -17.85
C SER A 588 20.22 11.19 -17.96
N ILE A 589 19.38 10.63 -18.86
CA ILE A 589 19.28 9.19 -19.13
C ILE A 589 20.60 8.62 -19.63
N LYS A 590 21.34 9.39 -20.43
CA LYS A 590 22.71 9.10 -20.88
C LYS A 590 23.56 8.57 -19.75
N ASP A 591 23.56 9.30 -18.65
CA ASP A 591 24.44 8.99 -17.57
C ASP A 591 23.92 7.75 -16.81
N ASN A 592 22.60 7.56 -16.64
CA ASN A 592 22.02 6.35 -16.02
C ASN A 592 22.31 5.08 -16.82
N VAL A 593 22.35 5.14 -18.15
CA VAL A 593 22.78 3.98 -18.94
C VAL A 593 24.29 3.79 -18.88
N ASN A 594 25.08 4.88 -18.87
CA ASN A 594 26.53 4.78 -18.66
C ASN A 594 26.84 4.13 -17.30
N ASN A 595 26.14 4.48 -16.21
CA ASN A 595 26.32 3.84 -14.89
C ASN A 595 26.14 2.32 -14.89
N VAL A 596 25.20 1.81 -15.70
CA VAL A 596 24.94 0.36 -15.82
C VAL A 596 26.13 -0.36 -16.45
N PHE A 597 26.92 0.34 -17.28
CA PHE A 597 28.09 -0.17 -17.97
C PHE A 597 29.43 0.41 -17.47
N ASP A 598 29.40 1.38 -16.56
CA ASP A 598 30.57 2.09 -16.07
C ASP A 598 31.35 1.20 -15.10
N THR A 599 32.67 1.37 -15.15
CA THR A 599 33.55 0.82 -14.12
C THR A 599 33.12 1.31 -12.73
N LEU A 600 33.44 0.57 -11.68
CA LEU A 600 33.18 0.97 -10.28
C LEU A 600 33.56 2.43 -9.98
N VAL A 601 34.63 2.92 -10.61
CA VAL A 601 35.12 4.31 -10.51
C VAL A 601 34.09 5.32 -11.05
N GLY A 602 33.52 5.07 -12.23
CA GLY A 602 32.58 6.00 -12.88
C GLY A 602 31.29 6.18 -12.09
N ARG A 603 30.73 5.08 -11.57
CA ARG A 603 29.53 5.10 -10.70
C ARG A 603 29.74 5.96 -9.45
N ALA A 604 30.92 5.86 -8.85
CA ALA A 604 31.24 6.57 -7.62
C ALA A 604 31.47 8.08 -7.83
N ILE A 605 32.22 8.49 -8.87
CA ILE A 605 32.40 9.92 -9.23
C ILE A 605 31.03 10.58 -9.40
N ARG A 606 30.14 9.90 -10.13
CA ARG A 606 28.84 10.46 -10.46
C ARG A 606 27.91 10.55 -9.26
N LYS A 607 27.89 9.53 -8.38
CA LYS A 607 27.12 9.63 -7.14
C LYS A 607 27.57 10.83 -6.29
N ILE A 608 28.87 11.09 -6.23
CA ILE A 608 29.43 12.24 -5.51
C ILE A 608 29.06 13.57 -6.19
N SER A 609 29.11 13.66 -7.52
CA SER A 609 28.83 14.90 -8.24
C SER A 609 27.39 15.40 -8.11
N LEU A 610 26.44 14.50 -7.86
CA LEU A 610 25.02 14.80 -7.74
C LEU A 610 24.57 15.20 -6.35
N TYR A 611 25.40 14.97 -5.34
CA TYR A 611 25.05 15.28 -3.97
C TYR A 611 25.07 16.79 -3.71
N ASN A 612 23.91 17.37 -3.41
CA ASN A 612 23.72 18.79 -3.10
C ASN A 612 23.19 19.02 -1.67
N GLY A 613 22.99 17.95 -0.88
CA GLY A 613 22.57 17.99 0.51
C GLY A 613 21.06 18.06 0.74
N GLU A 614 20.25 17.75 -0.28
CA GLU A 614 18.78 17.70 -0.17
C GLU A 614 18.27 16.29 0.21
N ASP A 615 17.08 16.20 0.81
CA ASP A 615 16.50 14.97 1.41
C ASP A 615 16.34 13.79 0.42
N ASN A 616 16.43 14.03 -0.88
CA ASN A 616 16.32 13.03 -1.95
C ASN A 616 17.60 12.84 -2.77
N ASP A 617 18.70 13.51 -2.41
CA ASP A 617 19.97 13.33 -3.13
C ASP A 617 20.61 11.97 -2.82
N PRO A 618 21.29 11.34 -3.79
CA PRO A 618 22.01 10.10 -3.55
C PRO A 618 23.22 10.37 -2.64
N VAL A 619 23.10 10.02 -1.35
CA VAL A 619 24.12 10.32 -0.33
C VAL A 619 25.41 9.51 -0.60
N PRO A 620 26.57 10.15 -0.86
CA PRO A 620 27.82 9.45 -1.07
C PRO A 620 28.26 8.70 0.20
N THR A 621 28.81 7.51 0.01
CA THR A 621 29.28 6.63 1.08
C THR A 621 30.80 6.53 1.07
N VAL A 622 31.40 6.05 2.16
CA VAL A 622 32.85 5.77 2.21
C VAL A 622 33.30 4.88 1.05
N ARG A 623 32.48 3.90 0.66
CA ARG A 623 32.80 3.00 -0.45
C ARG A 623 32.90 3.74 -1.78
N ASP A 624 32.02 4.71 -2.03
CA ASP A 624 32.06 5.50 -3.26
C ASP A 624 33.40 6.28 -3.34
N TYR A 625 33.82 6.93 -2.25
CA TYR A 625 35.13 7.61 -2.22
C TYR A 625 36.32 6.66 -2.37
N LEU A 626 36.24 5.43 -1.82
CA LEU A 626 37.26 4.40 -2.00
C LEU A 626 37.34 3.89 -3.44
N ASP A 627 36.19 3.73 -4.10
CA ASP A 627 36.12 3.25 -5.48
C ASP A 627 36.79 4.26 -6.45
N ILE A 628 36.83 5.55 -6.10
CA ILE A 628 37.58 6.59 -6.84
C ILE A 628 38.98 6.87 -6.26
N LYS A 629 39.49 5.98 -5.41
CA LYS A 629 40.82 6.07 -4.77
C LYS A 629 41.03 7.30 -3.89
N ILE A 630 39.98 7.83 -3.28
CA ILE A 630 40.06 8.88 -2.24
C ILE A 630 39.92 8.23 -0.86
N GLY A 631 41.03 7.68 -0.36
CA GLY A 631 41.08 6.99 0.94
C GLY A 631 41.08 7.91 2.17
N THR A 632 41.03 9.23 1.98
CA THR A 632 40.95 10.22 3.06
C THR A 632 39.55 10.33 3.65
N VAL A 633 38.51 9.82 2.97
CA VAL A 633 37.13 9.77 3.47
C VAL A 633 36.89 8.48 4.23
N LYS A 634 36.36 8.58 5.46
CA LYS A 634 36.10 7.50 6.42
C LYS A 634 34.79 7.78 7.16
N ASP A 635 34.23 6.80 7.85
CA ASP A 635 32.92 6.95 8.51
C ASP A 635 32.86 8.12 9.49
N ASN A 636 33.96 8.37 10.21
CA ASN A 636 34.08 9.48 11.15
C ASN A 636 34.13 10.88 10.51
N ASN A 637 34.27 10.98 9.19
CA ASN A 637 34.34 12.25 8.48
C ASN A 637 33.41 12.38 7.27
N LEU A 638 32.69 11.31 6.94
CA LEU A 638 31.83 11.20 5.78
C LEU A 638 30.81 12.35 5.73
N SER A 639 30.10 12.60 6.84
CA SER A 639 29.06 13.63 6.93
C SER A 639 29.59 15.01 6.55
N LEU A 640 30.80 15.35 7.00
CA LEU A 640 31.40 16.63 6.67
C LEU A 640 31.88 16.70 5.22
N LYS A 641 32.53 15.64 4.71
CA LYS A 641 32.99 15.63 3.31
C LYS A 641 31.81 15.73 2.35
N ASN A 642 30.72 15.04 2.67
CA ASN A 642 29.44 15.18 1.99
C ASN A 642 28.94 16.63 2.07
N LEU A 643 28.92 17.27 3.24
CA LEU A 643 28.51 18.68 3.36
C LEU A 643 29.32 19.63 2.46
N ARG A 644 30.62 19.38 2.26
CA ARG A 644 31.45 20.20 1.35
C ARG A 644 31.13 19.95 -0.12
N ILE A 645 30.90 18.69 -0.49
CA ILE A 645 30.39 18.33 -1.81
C ILE A 645 29.04 19.01 -2.06
N ALA A 646 28.17 19.07 -1.05
CA ALA A 646 26.88 19.75 -1.11
C ALA A 646 26.98 21.28 -1.18
N ALA A 647 28.02 21.86 -0.59
CA ALA A 647 28.27 23.31 -0.57
C ALA A 647 28.78 23.83 -1.93
N GLU A 648 29.54 23.02 -2.68
CA GLU A 648 29.90 23.36 -4.06
C GLU A 648 28.64 23.28 -4.94
N LYS A 649 28.25 24.40 -5.56
CA LYS A 649 27.04 24.47 -6.40
C LYS A 649 27.35 24.29 -7.88
N ASP A 650 28.61 24.47 -8.28
CA ASP A 650 29.08 24.22 -9.64
C ASP A 650 29.35 22.72 -9.85
N ARG A 651 28.55 22.10 -10.74
CA ARG A 651 28.66 20.67 -11.02
C ARG A 651 29.92 20.31 -11.81
N THR A 652 30.47 21.23 -12.59
CA THR A 652 31.67 20.99 -13.41
C THR A 652 32.90 20.79 -12.55
N LYS A 653 32.89 21.24 -11.29
CA LYS A 653 33.97 21.02 -10.32
C LYS A 653 33.83 19.71 -9.55
N LYS A 654 32.91 18.84 -9.95
CA LYS A 654 32.68 17.55 -9.29
C LYS A 654 32.71 16.40 -10.29
N ASP A 655 33.16 16.62 -11.52
CA ASP A 655 33.05 15.64 -12.60
C ASP A 655 34.31 14.77 -12.76
N SER A 656 35.39 15.11 -12.04
CA SER A 656 36.64 14.34 -12.01
C SER A 656 37.07 13.94 -10.59
N VAL A 657 37.90 12.89 -10.50
CA VAL A 657 38.49 12.45 -9.22
C VAL A 657 39.32 13.58 -8.62
N GLU A 658 40.07 14.31 -9.43
CA GLU A 658 40.96 15.40 -9.01
C GLU A 658 40.19 16.57 -8.37
N GLU A 659 39.06 16.96 -8.95
CA GLU A 659 38.27 18.07 -8.41
C GLU A 659 37.45 17.66 -7.19
N ILE A 660 36.87 16.45 -7.20
CA ILE A 660 36.24 15.87 -6.00
C ILE A 660 37.27 15.83 -4.87
N ARG A 661 38.50 15.37 -5.16
CA ARG A 661 39.61 15.35 -4.20
C ARG A 661 39.93 16.75 -3.69
N ALA A 662 39.89 17.78 -4.53
CA ALA A 662 40.12 19.17 -4.12
C ALA A 662 39.00 19.68 -3.18
N ILE A 663 37.73 19.42 -3.50
CA ILE A 663 36.58 19.85 -2.68
C ILE A 663 36.62 19.18 -1.31
N VAL A 664 36.77 17.85 -1.26
CA VAL A 664 36.83 17.10 0.00
C VAL A 664 38.13 17.36 0.77
N SER A 665 39.11 18.04 0.18
CA SER A 665 40.35 18.43 0.86
C SER A 665 40.39 19.92 1.27
N SER A 666 39.40 20.73 0.91
CA SER A 666 39.32 22.15 1.32
C SER A 666 39.23 22.31 2.85
N GLN A 667 39.59 23.46 3.44
CA GLN A 667 39.39 23.73 4.87
C GLN A 667 38.34 24.82 5.04
N SER A 668 37.27 24.54 5.78
CA SER A 668 36.33 25.56 6.24
C SER A 668 36.96 26.32 7.40
N LYS A 669 37.00 27.65 7.34
CA LYS A 669 37.53 28.49 8.43
C LYS A 669 36.45 28.68 9.50
N ALA A 670 36.78 28.38 10.76
CA ALA A 670 35.93 28.66 11.93
C ALA A 670 36.75 29.33 13.04
N SER A 671 36.18 30.32 13.73
CA SER A 671 36.86 31.09 14.80
C SER A 671 36.23 30.89 16.18
N PHE A 672 36.11 29.64 16.63
CA PHE A 672 35.60 29.32 17.97
C PHE A 672 36.66 29.55 19.06
N LYS A 673 36.22 29.73 20.31
CA LYS A 673 37.08 29.98 21.49
C LYS A 673 36.74 29.08 22.67
N ILE A 674 37.74 28.64 23.42
CA ILE A 674 37.63 27.95 24.70
C ILE A 674 37.36 28.99 25.80
N ASN A 675 36.22 28.85 26.49
CA ASN A 675 35.89 29.69 27.63
C ASN A 675 36.72 29.33 28.87
N LEU A 676 36.83 30.28 29.80
CA LEU A 676 37.59 30.11 31.05
C LEU A 676 37.22 28.81 31.77
N ILE A 677 38.23 27.97 31.99
CA ILE A 677 38.21 26.92 32.99
C ILE A 677 38.71 27.59 34.27
N ALA A 678 37.90 27.59 35.33
CA ALA A 678 38.30 28.16 36.60
C ALA A 678 39.63 27.55 37.05
N VAL A 679 40.54 28.39 37.58
CA VAL A 679 41.73 27.91 38.29
C VAL A 679 41.25 26.98 39.40
N ALA A 680 41.68 25.72 39.37
CA ALA A 680 41.20 24.71 40.29
C ALA A 680 42.30 24.31 41.27
N SER A 681 41.96 24.22 42.55
CA SER A 681 42.81 23.62 43.57
C SER A 681 42.32 22.21 43.89
N VAL A 682 43.23 21.29 44.16
CA VAL A 682 42.94 19.93 44.63
C VAL A 682 43.73 19.65 45.90
N ALA A 683 43.10 19.02 46.88
CA ALA A 683 43.81 18.50 48.04
C ALA A 683 44.83 17.44 47.61
N GLU A 684 45.94 17.32 48.32
CA GLU A 684 46.85 16.20 48.11
C GLU A 684 46.15 14.86 48.36
N LYS A 685 46.70 13.79 47.78
CA LYS A 685 46.10 12.45 47.72
C LYS A 685 44.75 12.33 47.01
N ASP A 686 44.09 13.43 46.67
CA ASP A 686 42.91 13.44 45.82
C ASP A 686 43.30 13.58 44.34
N ALA A 687 42.65 12.79 43.49
CA ALA A 687 42.79 12.94 42.05
C ALA A 687 42.03 14.18 41.56
N PHE A 688 42.62 14.95 40.66
CA PHE A 688 41.96 16.11 40.05
C PHE A 688 41.19 15.70 38.79
N THR A 689 40.01 16.28 38.60
CA THR A 689 39.25 16.21 37.33
C THR A 689 38.58 17.56 37.07
N SER A 690 38.78 18.13 35.89
CA SER A 690 38.18 19.41 35.49
C SER A 690 36.71 19.26 35.11
N PRO A 691 35.90 20.34 35.17
CA PRO A 691 34.63 20.38 34.45
C PRO A 691 34.86 20.29 32.93
N THR A 692 33.84 19.88 32.18
CA THR A 692 33.85 19.88 30.71
C THR A 692 34.01 21.32 30.19
N PRO A 693 35.04 21.63 29.38
CA PRO A 693 35.22 22.95 28.80
C PRO A 693 34.06 23.36 27.89
N THR A 694 33.70 24.64 27.90
CA THR A 694 32.68 25.19 26.98
C THR A 694 33.34 26.00 25.87
N LEU A 695 32.75 25.98 24.66
CA LEU A 695 33.24 26.68 23.49
C LEU A 695 32.26 27.77 23.05
N THR A 696 32.75 28.98 22.72
CA THR A 696 31.99 30.12 22.15
C THR A 696 32.49 30.51 20.75
N GLY A 697 31.91 31.54 20.12
CA GLY A 697 32.27 31.98 18.75
C GLY A 697 31.56 31.20 17.64
N ASP A 698 32.16 31.14 16.46
CA ASP A 698 31.58 30.49 15.28
C ASP A 698 31.23 29.01 15.53
N SER A 699 30.30 28.50 14.73
CA SER A 699 30.02 27.06 14.65
C SER A 699 31.26 26.31 14.16
N ARG A 700 31.64 25.27 14.91
CA ARG A 700 32.81 24.44 14.59
C ARG A 700 32.51 23.48 13.46
N VAL A 701 33.57 23.02 12.81
CA VAL A 701 33.45 22.11 11.68
C VAL A 701 33.64 20.68 12.17
N GLY A 702 32.55 19.92 12.29
CA GLY A 702 32.57 18.53 12.76
C GLY A 702 32.89 18.38 14.26
N ASP A 703 33.32 17.19 14.65
CA ASP A 703 33.68 16.87 16.04
C ASP A 703 34.97 17.58 16.48
N ILE A 704 35.04 17.90 17.78
CA ILE A 704 36.25 18.48 18.39
C ILE A 704 37.11 17.37 18.98
N THR A 705 38.39 17.39 18.63
CA THR A 705 39.44 16.62 19.29
C THR A 705 40.20 17.53 20.25
N TRP A 706 40.30 17.10 21.50
CA TRP A 706 41.03 17.81 22.56
C TRP A 706 42.41 17.21 22.77
N THR A 707 43.42 18.07 22.85
CA THR A 707 44.81 17.70 23.15
C THR A 707 45.35 18.54 24.29
N ILE A 708 46.36 18.02 24.97
CA ILE A 708 47.02 18.69 26.10
C ILE A 708 48.52 18.82 25.80
N GLY A 709 49.06 19.98 26.10
CA GLY A 709 50.47 20.31 25.99
C GLY A 709 50.88 21.23 27.14
N GLY A 710 52.08 21.80 27.06
CA GLY A 710 52.65 22.63 28.14
C GLY A 710 53.69 21.88 28.97
N GLU A 711 54.13 22.53 30.04
CA GLU A 711 55.30 22.09 30.80
C GLU A 711 55.05 20.82 31.62
N ASP A 712 53.86 20.70 32.22
CA ASP A 712 53.47 19.56 33.05
C ASP A 712 52.54 18.59 32.31
N ALA A 713 52.48 18.63 30.98
CA ALA A 713 51.50 17.88 30.19
C ALA A 713 51.55 16.35 30.43
N ASP A 714 52.74 15.81 30.68
CA ASP A 714 52.95 14.39 30.97
C ASP A 714 52.40 13.96 32.34
N LYS A 715 52.01 14.92 33.19
CA LYS A 715 51.38 14.70 34.49
C LYS A 715 49.85 14.61 34.41
N PHE A 716 49.26 14.90 33.24
CA PHE A 716 47.82 14.91 33.03
C PHE A 716 47.38 13.94 31.92
N THR A 717 46.10 13.60 31.95
CA THR A 717 45.40 12.95 30.84
C THR A 717 44.23 13.84 30.40
N ILE A 718 43.99 13.96 29.10
CA ILE A 718 42.81 14.66 28.56
C ILE A 718 41.92 13.67 27.81
N ASN A 719 40.61 13.75 28.04
CA ASN A 719 39.66 13.02 27.24
C ASN A 719 39.50 13.73 25.90
N ALA A 720 39.99 13.08 24.84
CA ALA A 720 40.03 13.63 23.49
C ALA A 720 38.65 14.03 22.92
N LYS A 721 37.54 13.53 23.47
CA LYS A 721 36.17 13.82 22.97
C LYS A 721 35.51 14.99 23.68
N ASN A 722 35.71 15.15 24.98
CA ASN A 722 34.99 16.15 25.78
C ASN A 722 35.89 17.19 26.46
N GLY A 723 37.22 17.06 26.35
CA GLY A 723 38.17 18.06 26.87
C GLY A 723 38.35 18.03 28.39
N VAL A 724 37.77 17.06 29.09
CA VAL A 724 37.97 16.89 30.54
C VAL A 724 39.42 16.49 30.80
N VAL A 725 40.09 17.23 31.67
CA VAL A 725 41.47 17.02 32.09
C VAL A 725 41.49 16.37 33.46
N SER A 726 42.33 15.35 33.62
CA SER A 726 42.53 14.64 34.89
C SER A 726 44.00 14.55 35.26
N MET A 727 44.29 14.59 36.56
CA MET A 727 45.61 14.36 37.14
C MET A 727 45.47 13.32 38.23
N ILE A 728 46.40 12.37 38.31
CA ILE A 728 46.46 11.46 39.45
C ILE A 728 46.71 12.25 40.74
N ALA A 729 46.35 11.66 41.87
CA ALA A 729 46.69 12.18 43.18
C ALA A 729 48.18 12.56 43.27
N ARG A 730 48.45 13.73 43.84
CA ARG A 730 49.81 14.26 44.09
C ARG A 730 50.05 14.34 45.60
N ASP A 731 51.31 14.18 45.97
CA ASP A 731 51.85 14.33 47.33
C ASP A 731 52.44 15.74 47.40
N TYR A 732 51.96 16.57 48.33
CA TYR A 732 52.35 17.98 48.40
C TYR A 732 53.82 18.15 48.79
N GLU A 733 54.33 17.27 49.66
CA GLU A 733 55.72 17.25 50.11
C GLU A 733 56.69 16.71 49.05
N LYS A 734 56.18 16.02 48.02
CA LYS A 734 56.95 15.50 46.87
C LYS A 734 56.39 16.01 45.54
N PRO A 735 56.52 17.33 45.27
CA PRO A 735 56.09 17.91 44.01
C PRO A 735 56.84 17.27 42.83
N VAL A 736 56.09 16.96 41.77
CA VAL A 736 56.61 16.36 40.53
C VAL A 736 56.35 17.24 39.30
N ASP A 737 55.71 18.40 39.50
CA ASP A 737 55.71 19.49 38.54
C ASP A 737 57.14 19.96 38.25
N LYS A 738 57.32 20.59 37.10
CA LYS A 738 58.64 20.89 36.56
C LYS A 738 59.44 21.86 37.43
N ASP A 739 58.79 22.89 37.99
CA ASP A 739 59.38 23.92 38.84
C ASP A 739 59.26 23.61 40.34
N LYS A 740 58.55 22.55 40.72
CA LYS A 740 58.40 22.03 42.08
C LYS A 740 57.72 23.01 43.05
N ASP A 741 56.80 23.81 42.54
CA ASP A 741 56.05 24.82 43.29
C ASP A 741 54.60 24.40 43.62
N ASN A 742 54.21 23.16 43.25
CA ASN A 742 52.86 22.60 43.39
C ASN A 742 51.77 23.30 42.54
N ASP A 743 52.16 24.15 41.59
CA ASP A 743 51.29 24.77 40.58
C ASP A 743 51.53 24.15 39.19
N TYR A 744 50.78 23.10 38.90
CA TYR A 744 50.87 22.36 37.64
C TYR A 744 50.23 23.16 36.49
N LYS A 745 50.99 23.42 35.42
CA LYS A 745 50.61 24.28 34.29
C LYS A 745 50.52 23.48 32.99
N VAL A 746 49.35 23.52 32.36
CA VAL A 746 49.09 22.86 31.07
C VAL A 746 48.32 23.78 30.12
N THR A 747 48.47 23.56 28.81
CA THR A 747 47.69 24.21 27.77
C THR A 747 46.81 23.16 27.10
N ILE A 748 45.51 23.36 27.12
CA ILE A 748 44.58 22.53 26.35
C ILE A 748 44.32 23.16 24.98
N THR A 749 44.19 22.33 23.95
CA THR A 749 43.90 22.76 22.59
C THR A 749 42.71 21.99 22.04
N ALA A 750 41.68 22.73 21.63
CA ALA A 750 40.52 22.19 20.91
C ALA A 750 40.79 22.32 19.42
N THR A 751 40.74 21.20 18.71
CA THR A 751 40.92 21.14 17.26
C THR A 751 39.65 20.59 16.63
N ASP A 752 39.01 21.35 15.74
CA ASP A 752 37.88 20.81 14.97
C ASP A 752 38.36 19.90 13.84
N PHE A 753 37.41 19.27 13.14
CA PHE A 753 37.74 18.32 12.07
C PHE A 753 38.56 18.97 10.93
N ASP A 754 38.39 20.27 10.70
CA ASP A 754 39.07 21.03 9.64
C ASP A 754 40.41 21.61 10.07
N LYS A 755 40.86 21.26 11.29
CA LYS A 755 42.08 21.74 11.93
C LYS A 755 42.03 23.23 12.30
N ASN A 756 40.84 23.81 12.46
CA ASN A 756 40.74 25.08 13.17
C ASN A 756 40.98 24.81 14.66
N THR A 757 41.77 25.66 15.30
CA THR A 757 42.22 25.46 16.68
C THR A 757 41.99 26.69 17.54
N ASP A 758 41.71 26.44 18.82
CA ASP A 758 41.87 27.41 19.89
C ASP A 758 42.57 26.74 21.07
N SER A 759 43.33 27.52 21.84
CA SER A 759 44.15 27.02 22.95
C SER A 759 43.96 27.86 24.21
N LYS A 760 43.99 27.19 25.37
CA LYS A 760 43.81 27.84 26.67
C LYS A 760 44.69 27.22 27.73
N ASP A 761 45.31 28.07 28.55
CA ASP A 761 46.10 27.64 29.69
C ASP A 761 45.21 27.32 30.90
N LEU A 762 45.59 26.25 31.61
CA LEU A 762 44.99 25.74 32.83
C LEU A 762 46.08 25.59 33.89
N LYS A 763 45.79 26.09 35.09
CA LYS A 763 46.65 25.91 36.28
C LYS A 763 45.89 25.12 37.35
N VAL A 764 46.53 24.07 37.86
CA VAL A 764 46.00 23.25 38.97
C VAL A 764 46.95 23.34 40.16
N LYS A 765 46.45 23.86 41.29
CA LYS A 765 47.21 23.98 42.54
C LYS A 765 46.96 22.78 43.44
N VAL A 766 48.01 22.07 43.85
CA VAL A 766 47.90 21.03 44.90
C VAL A 766 48.02 21.70 46.26
N THR A 767 47.08 21.42 47.17
CA THR A 767 47.05 21.97 48.54
C THR A 767 47.32 20.89 49.56
N ASN A 768 48.15 21.19 50.57
CA ASN A 768 48.52 20.29 51.65
C ASN A 768 47.30 19.86 52.51
N VAL A 769 47.25 18.58 52.89
CA VAL A 769 46.36 17.94 53.84
C VAL A 769 47.20 17.07 54.78
N ASP A 770 47.14 17.33 56.10
CA ASP A 770 47.91 16.58 57.10
C ASP A 770 47.79 15.05 56.98
N GLU A 771 48.93 14.36 56.82
CA GLU A 771 49.01 12.92 56.60
C GLU A 771 49.57 12.17 57.85
N PHE A 772 48.77 11.33 58.52
CA PHE A 772 49.20 10.63 59.74
C PHE A 772 49.55 9.14 59.52
N VAL A 773 50.65 8.68 60.13
CA VAL A 773 51.16 7.29 60.10
C VAL A 773 50.44 6.42 61.15
N SER A 774 49.83 5.30 60.75
CA SER A 774 49.14 4.38 61.67
C SER A 774 50.13 3.47 62.43
N SER A 775 49.94 3.29 63.75
CA SER A 775 50.70 2.34 64.57
C SER A 775 49.98 0.99 64.72
N GLU A 776 50.72 -0.11 64.87
CA GLU A 776 50.18 -1.47 65.05
C GLU A 776 50.18 -1.90 66.53
N TYR A 777 49.09 -2.53 67.00
CA TYR A 777 48.89 -2.98 68.38
C TYR A 777 48.35 -4.41 68.42
N SER A 778 48.80 -5.28 69.33
CA SER A 778 48.36 -6.69 69.38
C SER A 778 47.75 -7.07 70.73
N VAL A 779 46.64 -7.83 70.71
CA VAL A 779 46.01 -8.44 71.89
C VAL A 779 45.44 -9.81 71.54
N ALA A 780 45.64 -10.80 72.43
CA ALA A 780 45.16 -12.17 72.27
C ALA A 780 45.49 -12.82 70.91
N GLY A 781 46.66 -12.48 70.34
CA GLY A 781 47.12 -13.01 69.04
C GLY A 781 46.55 -12.31 67.80
N VAL A 782 45.73 -11.26 67.96
CA VAL A 782 45.19 -10.45 66.85
C VAL A 782 45.88 -9.09 66.82
N THR A 783 46.28 -8.64 65.63
CA THR A 783 46.92 -7.33 65.40
C THR A 783 45.91 -6.33 64.82
N TYR A 784 45.89 -5.14 65.41
CA TYR A 784 45.02 -4.01 65.12
C TYR A 784 45.83 -2.81 64.68
N ARG A 785 45.19 -1.89 63.97
CA ARG A 785 45.77 -0.59 63.60
C ARG A 785 45.01 0.55 64.28
N SER A 786 45.69 1.65 64.53
CA SER A 786 45.04 2.89 64.95
C SER A 786 44.42 3.63 63.77
N VAL A 787 43.22 4.18 63.97
CA VAL A 787 42.54 5.11 63.05
C VAL A 787 42.17 6.38 63.82
N HIS A 788 42.41 7.54 63.21
CA HIS A 788 42.01 8.82 63.79
C HIS A 788 40.60 9.16 63.35
N SER A 789 39.78 9.62 64.28
CA SER A 789 38.49 10.19 63.94
C SER A 789 38.69 11.53 63.24
N PRO A 790 38.18 11.69 62.00
CA PRO A 790 38.15 13.00 61.35
C PRO A 790 37.18 13.98 62.03
N ASN A 791 36.36 13.48 62.96
CA ASN A 791 35.23 14.21 63.53
C ASN A 791 35.50 14.64 64.98
N THR A 792 36.17 13.81 65.77
CA THR A 792 36.50 14.10 67.18
C THR A 792 37.99 14.33 67.41
N GLY A 793 38.86 13.94 66.47
CA GLY A 793 40.31 13.92 66.65
C GLY A 793 40.83 12.77 67.53
N ARG A 794 39.93 11.95 68.10
CA ARG A 794 40.29 10.82 68.95
C ARG A 794 40.84 9.65 68.15
N VAL A 795 41.62 8.78 68.80
CA VAL A 795 42.21 7.60 68.16
C VAL A 795 41.45 6.33 68.56
N TRP A 796 41.09 5.52 67.57
CA TRP A 796 40.34 4.27 67.73
C TRP A 796 41.13 3.09 67.18
N LEU A 797 40.81 1.87 67.61
CA LEU A 797 41.22 0.69 66.85
C LEU A 797 40.39 0.54 65.57
N ASP A 798 40.98 -0.03 64.53
CA ASP A 798 40.42 -0.15 63.19
C ASP A 798 39.27 -1.17 63.03
N ARG A 799 39.04 -2.05 64.02
CA ARG A 799 37.98 -3.09 64.01
C ARG A 799 37.49 -3.47 65.42
N ASN A 800 36.40 -4.25 65.51
CA ASN A 800 35.92 -4.81 66.76
C ASN A 800 36.96 -5.76 67.38
N LEU A 801 36.99 -5.84 68.71
CA LEU A 801 37.92 -6.71 69.41
C LEU A 801 37.63 -8.19 69.11
N GLY A 802 38.67 -8.93 68.75
CA GLY A 802 38.62 -10.32 68.30
C GLY A 802 38.34 -10.53 66.81
N ALA A 803 38.24 -9.46 66.02
CA ALA A 803 37.93 -9.56 64.59
C ALA A 803 39.16 -9.80 63.71
N ASP A 804 39.05 -10.69 62.72
CA ASP A 804 40.15 -11.03 61.80
C ASP A 804 40.43 -9.91 60.80
N GLN A 805 39.42 -9.10 60.45
CA GLN A 805 39.54 -8.02 59.48
C GLN A 805 38.63 -6.82 59.80
N VAL A 806 38.99 -5.66 59.25
CA VAL A 806 38.08 -4.52 59.16
C VAL A 806 36.90 -4.90 58.25
N ALA A 807 35.69 -4.50 58.63
CA ALA A 807 34.48 -4.87 57.89
C ALA A 807 34.55 -4.44 56.41
N LYS A 808 34.22 -5.36 55.51
CA LYS A 808 34.08 -5.10 54.07
C LYS A 808 32.64 -4.81 53.65
N PHE A 809 31.68 -5.26 54.44
CA PHE A 809 30.24 -4.98 54.32
C PHE A 809 29.60 -5.19 55.70
N LYS A 810 28.37 -4.68 55.92
CA LYS A 810 27.73 -4.68 57.26
C LYS A 810 27.56 -6.07 57.90
N GLY A 811 27.37 -7.11 57.11
CA GLY A 811 27.20 -8.50 57.54
C GLY A 811 28.48 -9.35 57.51
N ASP A 812 29.66 -8.72 57.46
CA ASP A 812 30.93 -9.42 57.31
C ASP A 812 31.31 -10.21 58.58
N GLN A 813 31.03 -11.51 58.56
CA GLN A 813 31.27 -12.40 59.70
C GLN A 813 32.71 -12.37 60.22
N LYS A 814 33.71 -12.13 59.37
CA LYS A 814 35.13 -12.03 59.79
C LYS A 814 35.45 -10.75 60.57
N SER A 815 34.57 -9.76 60.49
CA SER A 815 34.70 -8.48 61.18
C SER A 815 33.94 -8.41 62.50
N TYR A 816 33.12 -9.42 62.80
CA TYR A 816 32.19 -9.40 63.94
C TYR A 816 32.90 -9.37 65.29
N GLY A 817 34.09 -9.99 65.38
CA GLY A 817 34.83 -10.11 66.62
C GLY A 817 34.12 -10.95 67.68
N TYR A 818 34.58 -10.81 68.92
CA TYR A 818 34.08 -11.57 70.08
C TYR A 818 32.90 -10.88 70.78
N LEU A 819 32.20 -11.63 71.64
CA LEU A 819 31.01 -11.18 72.37
C LEU A 819 31.23 -11.29 73.88
N TYR A 820 31.60 -10.17 74.50
CA TYR A 820 32.05 -10.11 75.88
C TYR A 820 30.88 -9.90 76.86
N GLN A 821 30.93 -10.57 78.02
CA GLN A 821 30.06 -10.23 79.14
C GLN A 821 30.59 -8.99 79.85
N TRP A 822 29.70 -8.09 80.27
CA TRP A 822 30.09 -6.74 80.67
C TRP A 822 31.04 -6.72 81.88
N GLY A 823 32.14 -5.99 81.77
CA GLY A 823 33.19 -5.89 82.78
C GLY A 823 34.05 -7.15 82.96
N ARG A 824 33.90 -8.19 82.13
CA ARG A 824 34.68 -9.43 82.23
C ARG A 824 36.00 -9.33 81.45
N ALA A 825 37.05 -9.94 81.98
CA ALA A 825 38.35 -10.05 81.30
C ALA A 825 38.33 -11.14 80.21
N HIS A 826 39.30 -11.09 79.30
CA HIS A 826 39.48 -12.09 78.25
C HIS A 826 39.91 -13.43 78.86
N ASP A 827 38.99 -14.40 78.87
CA ASP A 827 39.19 -15.72 79.51
C ASP A 827 38.60 -16.88 78.68
N GLN A 828 38.32 -16.62 77.40
CA GLN A 828 37.67 -17.47 76.39
C GLN A 828 36.13 -17.50 76.44
N HIS A 829 35.48 -16.88 77.44
CA HIS A 829 34.01 -16.79 77.43
C HIS A 829 33.48 -16.03 76.21
N GLU A 830 34.24 -15.04 75.74
CA GLU A 830 33.86 -14.11 74.68
C GLU A 830 33.82 -14.76 73.29
N GLN A 831 34.47 -15.92 73.13
CA GLN A 831 34.42 -16.67 71.89
C GLN A 831 32.97 -17.07 71.60
N ARG A 832 32.54 -16.86 70.36
CA ARG A 832 31.17 -17.18 69.93
C ARG A 832 30.82 -18.66 70.07
N THR A 833 31.84 -19.53 70.12
CA THR A 833 31.76 -20.98 70.29
C THR A 833 32.02 -21.47 71.71
N SER A 834 32.20 -20.59 72.70
CA SER A 834 32.51 -21.01 74.07
C SER A 834 31.34 -21.78 74.71
N GLY A 835 31.65 -22.73 75.59
CA GLY A 835 30.65 -23.44 76.39
C GLY A 835 29.91 -22.52 77.37
N THR A 836 28.79 -22.99 77.92
CA THR A 836 27.94 -22.21 78.84
C THR A 836 27.90 -22.79 80.25
N SER A 837 27.67 -21.94 81.27
CA SER A 837 27.47 -22.37 82.67
C SER A 837 26.44 -21.49 83.37
N SER A 838 25.60 -22.04 84.24
CA SER A 838 24.67 -21.27 85.07
C SER A 838 25.26 -20.79 86.40
N LYS A 839 26.52 -21.13 86.70
CA LYS A 839 27.18 -20.80 87.98
C LYS A 839 27.94 -19.47 87.87
N GLN A 840 27.45 -18.43 88.56
CA GLN A 840 28.15 -17.15 88.65
C GLN A 840 29.50 -17.28 89.37
N PHE A 841 30.45 -16.42 89.00
CA PHE A 841 31.69 -16.24 89.75
C PHE A 841 31.42 -15.42 91.02
N THR A 842 32.17 -15.69 92.09
CA THR A 842 32.04 -14.94 93.37
C THR A 842 33.10 -13.85 93.53
N SER A 843 33.98 -13.66 92.54
CA SER A 843 35.02 -12.64 92.53
C SER A 843 35.27 -12.13 91.11
N LEU A 844 35.81 -10.91 90.98
CA LEU A 844 36.20 -10.34 89.68
C LEU A 844 37.50 -10.93 89.11
N LYS A 845 38.30 -11.60 89.93
CA LYS A 845 39.53 -12.27 89.49
C LYS A 845 39.17 -13.68 89.04
N ASN A 846 39.42 -13.99 87.77
CA ASN A 846 39.29 -15.36 87.29
C ASN A 846 40.49 -16.18 87.78
N THR A 847 40.25 -17.20 88.60
CA THR A 847 41.29 -18.06 89.20
C THR A 847 41.52 -19.37 88.45
N GLY A 848 40.91 -19.55 87.27
CA GLY A 848 41.09 -20.74 86.42
C GLY A 848 41.98 -20.46 85.19
N VAL A 849 42.78 -21.45 84.81
CA VAL A 849 43.58 -21.41 83.57
C VAL A 849 42.64 -21.48 82.37
N ASN A 850 42.51 -20.37 81.64
CA ASN A 850 42.03 -20.24 80.25
C ASN A 850 40.98 -21.28 79.81
N ASN A 851 39.72 -21.14 80.27
CA ASN A 851 38.49 -21.71 79.67
C ASN A 851 37.24 -21.30 80.48
N GLY A 852 37.02 -20.00 80.69
CA GLY A 852 35.83 -19.51 81.39
C GLY A 852 34.57 -19.72 80.53
N PRO A 853 33.52 -20.46 80.98
CA PRO A 853 32.29 -20.58 80.21
C PRO A 853 31.54 -19.23 80.17
N PHE A 854 30.73 -19.04 79.13
CA PHE A 854 29.76 -17.95 79.07
C PHE A 854 28.66 -18.18 80.11
N ILE A 855 28.44 -17.22 81.00
CA ILE A 855 27.49 -17.40 82.10
C ILE A 855 26.06 -17.14 81.63
N ILE A 856 25.18 -18.12 81.84
CA ILE A 856 23.77 -18.10 81.42
C ILE A 856 22.83 -18.18 82.64
N GLY A 857 21.55 -17.88 82.43
CA GLY A 857 20.50 -18.06 83.43
C GLY A 857 20.53 -17.05 84.61
N ASN A 858 21.49 -16.13 84.61
CA ASN A 858 21.61 -15.05 85.59
C ASN A 858 21.69 -13.71 84.85
N SER A 859 21.34 -12.61 85.52
CA SER A 859 21.43 -11.27 84.94
C SER A 859 22.84 -10.69 84.90
N ASP A 860 23.78 -11.30 85.64
CA ASP A 860 25.21 -10.95 85.61
C ASP A 860 26.06 -12.24 85.62
N TRP A 861 27.31 -12.17 85.17
CA TRP A 861 28.23 -13.32 85.16
C TRP A 861 28.91 -13.55 86.53
N THR A 862 28.83 -12.56 87.42
CA THR A 862 29.45 -12.58 88.75
C THR A 862 28.49 -12.02 89.81
N SER A 863 28.64 -12.47 91.05
CA SER A 863 27.98 -11.88 92.22
C SER A 863 28.83 -10.78 92.88
N ALA A 864 30.05 -10.55 92.41
CA ALA A 864 30.95 -9.50 92.91
C ALA A 864 30.74 -8.18 92.17
N ASP A 865 30.99 -7.05 92.84
CA ASP A 865 30.85 -5.70 92.27
C ASP A 865 29.48 -5.48 91.61
N SER A 866 28.40 -5.72 92.38
CA SER A 866 27.03 -5.57 91.89
C SER A 866 26.71 -4.14 91.44
N ALA A 867 27.35 -3.10 91.99
CA ALA A 867 27.23 -1.74 91.47
C ALA A 867 27.98 -1.54 90.13
N GLY A 868 28.94 -2.39 89.78
CA GLY A 868 29.71 -2.29 88.53
C GLY A 868 30.83 -1.24 88.54
N LYS A 869 31.13 -0.60 89.68
CA LYS A 869 32.07 0.52 89.78
C LYS A 869 33.52 0.07 89.57
N GLU A 870 33.88 -1.11 90.07
CA GLU A 870 35.23 -1.65 89.86
C GLU A 870 35.43 -2.14 88.42
N ARG A 871 34.38 -2.68 87.80
CA ARG A 871 34.37 -3.07 86.38
C ARG A 871 34.46 -1.87 85.44
N GLU A 872 33.72 -0.79 85.71
CA GLU A 872 33.83 0.48 84.97
C GLU A 872 35.25 1.03 85.01
N LYS A 873 35.85 1.08 86.21
CA LYS A 873 37.22 1.56 86.41
C LYS A 873 38.24 0.69 85.67
N SER A 874 38.05 -0.63 85.70
CA SER A 874 38.90 -1.59 84.98
C SER A 874 38.82 -1.39 83.47
N TRP A 875 37.62 -1.30 82.90
CA TRP A 875 37.41 -1.10 81.46
C TRP A 875 37.83 0.29 80.96
N GLY A 876 37.91 1.29 81.86
CA GLY A 876 38.38 2.65 81.56
C GLY A 876 39.90 2.88 81.66
N ALA A 877 40.68 1.92 82.16
CA ALA A 877 42.13 2.05 82.27
C ALA A 877 42.85 1.73 80.95
N ALA A 878 44.06 2.26 80.74
CA ALA A 878 44.90 1.93 79.57
C ALA A 878 45.29 0.44 79.58
N GLY A 879 44.93 -0.29 78.52
CA GLY A 879 45.08 -1.75 78.48
C GLY A 879 44.14 -2.49 79.44
N GLY A 880 43.15 -1.79 79.98
CA GLY A 880 42.21 -2.29 80.98
C GLY A 880 41.09 -3.11 80.35
N GLY A 881 40.56 -4.06 81.15
CA GLY A 881 39.52 -5.00 80.72
C GLY A 881 40.01 -6.01 79.69
N VAL A 882 40.00 -5.59 78.42
CA VAL A 882 40.31 -6.44 77.24
C VAL A 882 40.99 -5.69 76.09
N CYS A 883 41.08 -4.35 76.12
CA CYS A 883 41.74 -3.57 75.06
C CYS A 883 43.28 -3.60 75.22
N PRO A 884 44.07 -3.48 74.12
CA PRO A 884 45.52 -3.32 74.22
C PRO A 884 45.91 -1.92 74.72
N LYS A 885 47.07 -1.75 75.35
CA LYS A 885 47.60 -0.40 75.67
C LYS A 885 47.95 0.35 74.37
N PRO A 886 47.68 1.67 74.26
CA PRO A 886 47.10 2.59 75.25
C PRO A 886 45.56 2.72 75.17
N PHE A 887 44.84 1.74 74.64
CA PHE A 887 43.40 1.81 74.46
C PHE A 887 42.61 1.35 75.70
N LYS A 888 41.38 1.84 75.80
CA LYS A 888 40.34 1.50 76.78
C LYS A 888 39.01 1.26 76.06
N ILE A 889 38.01 0.78 76.80
CA ILE A 889 36.63 0.73 76.30
C ILE A 889 36.01 2.12 76.51
N PRO A 890 35.34 2.71 75.50
CA PRO A 890 34.81 4.06 75.59
C PRO A 890 33.73 4.17 76.66
N SER A 891 33.67 5.32 77.33
CA SER A 891 32.48 5.69 78.09
C SER A 891 31.29 5.92 77.16
N LYS A 892 30.08 5.95 77.72
CA LYS A 892 28.88 6.34 76.98
C LYS A 892 29.09 7.68 76.27
N GLU A 893 29.63 8.68 76.96
CA GLU A 893 29.83 10.04 76.45
C GLU A 893 30.86 10.07 75.31
N GLU A 894 31.96 9.33 75.44
CA GLU A 894 33.01 9.25 74.41
C GLU A 894 32.49 8.58 73.13
N LEU A 895 31.69 7.51 73.28
CA LEU A 895 31.07 6.85 72.14
C LEU A 895 29.95 7.69 71.53
N GLU A 896 29.14 8.35 72.36
CA GLU A 896 28.01 9.19 71.92
C GLU A 896 28.49 10.41 71.12
N GLU A 897 29.57 11.06 71.55
CA GLU A 897 30.21 12.15 70.82
C GLU A 897 30.66 11.69 69.42
N GLU A 898 31.32 10.52 69.35
CA GLU A 898 31.81 9.97 68.09
C GLU A 898 30.67 9.59 67.13
N MET A 899 29.64 8.89 67.63
CA MET A 899 28.49 8.46 66.83
C MET A 899 27.73 9.67 66.29
N THR A 900 27.55 10.72 67.11
CA THR A 900 26.84 11.94 66.73
C THR A 900 27.62 12.73 65.68
N LYS A 901 28.91 13.00 65.90
CA LYS A 901 29.72 13.77 64.93
C LYS A 901 30.00 12.99 63.63
N SER A 902 29.99 11.66 63.70
CA SER A 902 30.06 10.79 62.51
C SER A 902 28.71 10.56 61.83
N ASN A 903 27.63 11.17 62.33
CA ASN A 903 26.26 11.07 61.81
C ASN A 903 25.76 9.62 61.65
N ILE A 904 26.01 8.78 62.67
CA ILE A 904 25.59 7.38 62.67
C ILE A 904 24.14 7.29 63.16
N THR A 905 23.23 6.90 62.28
CA THR A 905 21.77 6.89 62.50
C THR A 905 21.12 5.50 62.32
N ASN A 906 21.85 4.55 61.74
CA ASN A 906 21.43 3.17 61.49
C ASN A 906 22.67 2.28 61.20
N ALA A 907 22.45 0.98 60.96
CA ALA A 907 23.55 0.06 60.65
C ALA A 907 24.33 0.39 59.36
N ASP A 908 23.68 0.99 58.35
CA ASP A 908 24.33 1.33 57.08
C ASP A 908 25.30 2.51 57.23
N SER A 909 24.89 3.54 57.97
CA SER A 909 25.75 4.69 58.33
C SER A 909 26.86 4.26 59.30
N ALA A 910 26.60 3.33 60.21
CA ALA A 910 27.63 2.75 61.08
C ALA A 910 28.73 2.04 60.27
N PHE A 911 28.36 1.25 59.26
CA PHE A 911 29.31 0.61 58.35
C PHE A 911 30.02 1.60 57.42
N SER A 912 29.33 2.64 56.94
CA SER A 912 29.90 3.62 56.01
C SER A 912 30.81 4.66 56.69
N SER A 913 30.76 4.74 58.03
CA SER A 913 31.65 5.60 58.81
C SER A 913 33.12 5.18 58.75
N PHE A 914 34.02 6.04 59.21
CA PHE A 914 35.45 5.73 59.30
C PHE A 914 35.76 4.51 60.18
N LEU A 915 34.88 4.17 61.14
CA LEU A 915 35.04 3.01 62.03
C LEU A 915 34.61 1.68 61.39
N LYS A 916 33.85 1.72 60.29
CA LYS A 916 33.34 0.53 59.58
C LYS A 916 32.72 -0.52 60.51
N ILE A 917 31.72 -0.11 61.29
CA ILE A 917 31.14 -0.95 62.36
C ILE A 917 30.20 -2.01 61.76
N PRO A 918 30.43 -3.31 61.98
CA PRO A 918 29.58 -4.37 61.45
C PRO A 918 28.37 -4.68 62.35
N SER A 919 27.33 -5.28 61.76
CA SER A 919 26.14 -5.77 62.44
C SER A 919 26.38 -7.15 63.09
N ALA A 920 27.29 -7.17 64.08
CA ALA A 920 27.84 -8.38 64.68
C ALA A 920 26.88 -9.19 65.58
N GLY A 921 25.69 -8.65 65.88
CA GLY A 921 24.69 -9.27 66.74
C GLY A 921 25.14 -9.40 68.20
N TYR A 922 24.49 -10.29 68.94
CA TYR A 922 24.75 -10.51 70.38
C TYR A 922 24.60 -11.98 70.77
N ARG A 923 25.09 -12.31 71.97
CA ARG A 923 24.84 -13.58 72.65
C ARG A 923 23.91 -13.35 73.83
N SER A 924 22.76 -14.01 73.84
CA SER A 924 21.75 -13.82 74.88
C SER A 924 22.16 -14.46 76.21
N LYS A 925 21.50 -14.06 77.30
CA LYS A 925 21.65 -14.71 78.63
C LYS A 925 21.25 -16.19 78.68
N SER A 926 20.63 -16.70 77.62
CA SER A 926 20.36 -18.14 77.44
C SER A 926 21.51 -18.87 76.75
N GLY A 927 22.55 -18.16 76.31
CA GLY A 927 23.72 -18.71 75.63
C GLY A 927 23.62 -18.77 74.10
N ASN A 928 22.45 -18.43 73.54
CA ASN A 928 22.18 -18.49 72.10
C ASN A 928 22.67 -17.23 71.40
N ILE A 929 23.18 -17.39 70.17
CA ILE A 929 23.48 -16.29 69.24
C ILE A 929 22.41 -16.36 68.14
N PRO A 930 21.42 -15.45 68.11
CA PRO A 930 20.34 -15.52 67.12
C PRO A 930 20.88 -15.32 65.70
N GLU A 931 20.61 -16.28 64.79
CA GLU A 931 21.11 -16.24 63.40
C GLU A 931 20.48 -15.10 62.56
N ASN A 932 19.27 -14.64 62.93
CA ASN A 932 18.47 -13.68 62.15
C ASN A 932 18.29 -12.31 62.80
N HIS A 933 19.12 -11.95 63.79
CA HIS A 933 19.12 -10.61 64.39
C HIS A 933 20.49 -9.93 64.27
N PRO A 934 20.97 -9.65 63.04
CA PRO A 934 22.13 -8.79 62.90
C PRO A 934 21.72 -7.39 63.37
N ALA A 935 22.48 -6.83 64.28
CA ALA A 935 22.34 -5.46 64.76
C ALA A 935 23.73 -4.99 65.16
N VAL A 936 23.96 -3.68 65.08
CA VAL A 936 25.18 -3.08 65.63
C VAL A 936 24.97 -2.97 67.13
N LEU A 937 25.76 -3.68 67.94
CA LEU A 937 25.63 -3.71 69.39
C LEU A 937 27.03 -3.60 70.02
N LEU A 938 27.32 -2.45 70.62
CA LEU A 938 28.64 -2.16 71.21
C LEU A 938 28.51 -1.87 72.69
N TRP A 939 29.32 -2.54 73.50
CA TRP A 939 29.44 -2.21 74.91
C TRP A 939 30.12 -0.85 75.11
N THR A 940 29.60 -0.10 76.09
CA THR A 940 30.34 0.98 76.74
C THR A 940 30.86 0.49 78.09
N ARG A 941 31.83 1.19 78.68
CA ARG A 941 32.25 0.93 80.07
C ARG A 941 31.30 1.50 81.12
N SER A 942 30.28 2.26 80.73
CA SER A 942 29.42 2.98 81.67
C SER A 942 28.34 2.04 82.25
N PRO A 943 28.21 1.94 83.58
CA PRO A 943 27.07 1.29 84.22
C PRO A 943 25.80 2.14 84.06
N VAL A 944 24.64 1.64 84.50
CA VAL A 944 23.42 2.47 84.62
C VAL A 944 23.67 3.74 85.44
N PRO A 945 22.91 4.84 85.22
CA PRO A 945 23.07 6.07 85.98
C PRO A 945 22.86 5.83 87.47
N ASP A 946 23.71 6.43 88.31
CA ASP A 946 23.67 6.31 89.76
C ASP A 946 23.60 4.86 90.29
N PRO A 947 24.58 4.00 89.94
CA PRO A 947 24.43 2.57 90.17
C PRO A 947 24.45 2.23 91.66
N VAL A 948 23.43 1.50 92.10
CA VAL A 948 23.26 0.99 93.47
C VAL A 948 23.57 -0.50 93.55
N VAL A 949 23.79 -0.99 94.77
CA VAL A 949 24.00 -2.42 95.02
C VAL A 949 22.75 -3.20 94.57
N GLY A 950 22.91 -4.04 93.55
CA GLY A 950 21.82 -4.83 92.97
C GLY A 950 21.54 -4.54 91.50
N ASP A 951 22.14 -3.48 90.93
CA ASP A 951 21.97 -3.17 89.51
C ASP A 951 22.64 -4.21 88.60
N ILE A 952 21.88 -4.67 87.62
CA ILE A 952 22.27 -5.79 86.75
C ILE A 952 22.54 -5.37 85.31
N ASP A 953 22.32 -4.10 84.96
CA ASP A 953 22.42 -3.58 83.60
C ASP A 953 23.64 -2.67 83.39
N ALA A 954 24.02 -2.49 82.13
CA ALA A 954 25.02 -1.52 81.68
C ALA A 954 24.68 -0.91 80.32
N TYR A 955 25.28 0.23 79.98
CA TYR A 955 25.02 0.93 78.73
C TYR A 955 25.68 0.27 77.52
N TYR A 956 24.91 0.15 76.45
CA TYR A 956 25.37 -0.25 75.13
C TYR A 956 24.81 0.69 74.05
N PHE A 957 25.53 0.78 72.95
CA PHE A 957 25.06 1.43 71.73
C PHE A 957 24.38 0.41 70.83
N THR A 958 23.23 0.76 70.26
CA THR A 958 22.54 -0.01 69.24
C THR A 958 22.34 0.81 67.96
N ALA A 959 22.41 0.15 66.80
CA ALA A 959 21.89 0.70 65.56
C ALA A 959 21.13 -0.37 64.77
N SER A 960 19.87 -0.05 64.43
CA SER A 960 18.95 -0.95 63.72
C SER A 960 19.35 -1.12 62.26
N ILE A 961 19.07 -2.30 61.71
CA ILE A 961 19.27 -2.61 60.27
C ILE A 961 18.12 -2.08 59.42
N ASN A 962 16.92 -1.96 59.99
CA ASN A 962 15.70 -1.76 59.21
C ASN A 962 15.12 -0.35 59.32
N ASN A 963 15.56 0.47 60.29
CA ASN A 963 15.06 1.82 60.54
C ASN A 963 16.21 2.76 60.97
N ASN A 964 15.98 4.08 60.90
CA ASN A 964 16.88 5.12 61.43
C ASN A 964 16.77 5.22 62.96
N ASP A 965 17.08 4.12 63.62
CA ASP A 965 16.99 3.97 65.06
C ASP A 965 18.36 3.53 65.59
N ALA A 966 19.15 4.52 65.98
CA ALA A 966 20.43 4.35 66.64
C ALA A 966 20.45 5.16 67.94
N GLY A 967 20.95 4.55 69.01
CA GLY A 967 20.86 5.13 70.34
C GLY A 967 21.54 4.30 71.41
N PHE A 968 21.51 4.82 72.63
CA PHE A 968 22.08 4.17 73.81
C PHE A 968 20.98 3.64 74.71
N HIS A 969 21.11 2.37 75.09
CA HIS A 969 20.17 1.69 75.98
C HIS A 969 20.93 0.89 77.04
N THR A 970 20.19 0.32 77.99
CA THR A 970 20.74 -0.53 79.04
C THR A 970 20.30 -1.97 78.83
N ILE A 971 21.19 -2.92 79.11
CA ILE A 971 20.88 -4.36 79.07
C ILE A 971 21.68 -5.11 80.13
N GLU A 972 21.13 -6.25 80.57
CA GLU A 972 21.73 -7.13 81.57
C GLU A 972 23.20 -7.46 81.22
N ARG A 973 24.09 -7.35 82.20
CA ARG A 973 25.55 -7.52 82.08
C ARG A 973 25.96 -8.94 81.67
N SER A 974 25.05 -9.91 81.78
CA SER A 974 25.26 -11.27 81.29
C SER A 974 25.15 -11.42 79.76
N TYR A 975 24.66 -10.42 79.03
CA TYR A 975 24.67 -10.45 77.57
C TYR A 975 26.09 -10.31 77.01
N GLY A 976 26.33 -10.97 75.86
CA GLY A 976 27.59 -10.88 75.14
C GLY A 976 27.47 -9.90 73.98
N LEU A 977 28.14 -8.75 74.06
CA LEU A 977 28.17 -7.73 72.99
C LEU A 977 29.59 -7.46 72.50
N SER A 978 29.71 -6.83 71.33
CA SER A 978 31.00 -6.47 70.74
C SER A 978 31.64 -5.27 71.46
N ILE A 979 32.96 -5.15 71.36
CA ILE A 979 33.72 -4.05 71.97
C ILE A 979 34.53 -3.32 70.89
N ARG A 980 34.52 -1.99 70.92
CA ARG A 980 35.40 -1.13 70.14
C ARG A 980 36.26 -0.30 71.08
N CYS A 981 37.57 -0.26 70.86
CA CYS A 981 38.51 0.39 71.77
C CYS A 981 38.91 1.80 71.30
N ILE A 982 39.03 2.72 72.26
CA ILE A 982 39.44 4.12 72.07
C ILE A 982 40.72 4.40 72.87
N SER A 983 41.62 5.23 72.35
CA SER A 983 42.85 5.63 73.03
C SER A 983 42.55 6.43 74.30
N ILE A 984 43.41 6.30 75.32
CA ILE A 984 43.34 7.18 76.50
C ILE A 984 43.97 8.57 76.27
N HIS A 985 44.65 8.77 75.15
CA HIS A 985 45.35 10.02 74.78
C HIS A 985 44.72 10.65 73.54
N ASP A 986 44.54 11.98 73.60
CA ASP A 986 44.12 12.84 72.49
C ASP A 986 45.19 13.94 72.26
N PRO A 987 45.86 14.04 71.09
CA PRO A 987 46.29 12.95 70.21
C PRO A 987 47.48 12.18 70.81
N ILE A 988 47.69 10.93 70.40
CA ILE A 988 48.97 10.24 70.66
C ILE A 988 50.06 11.04 69.91
N PRO A 989 51.05 11.65 70.59
CA PRO A 989 52.19 12.24 69.90
C PRO A 989 52.85 11.14 69.07
N PRO A 990 53.31 11.42 67.83
CA PRO A 990 54.05 10.43 67.07
C PRO A 990 55.17 9.88 67.96
N SER A 991 55.18 8.56 68.16
CA SER A 991 56.31 7.90 68.79
C SER A 991 57.51 8.10 67.85
N ASP A 992 58.59 8.70 68.37
CA ASP A 992 59.88 8.76 67.68
C ASP A 992 60.33 7.39 67.12
#